data_AF-A0A497RK70-F1
#
_entry.id   AF-A0A497RK70-F1
#
_cell.length_a   1.000
_cell.length_b   1.000
_cell.length_c   1.000
_cell.angle_alpha   90.00
_cell.angle_beta   90.00
_cell.angle_gamma   90.00
#
_symmetry.space_group_name_H-M   'P 1'
#
loop_
_entity.id
_entity.type
_entity.pdbx_description
1 polymer ?
#
loop_
_entity_poly.entity_id
_entity_poly.type
_entity_poly.pdbx_seq_one_letter_code
_entity_poly.pdbx_strand_id
1 'polypeptide(L)'
;MTDDIVVHGSDARTMPRGPSEDDPDIGKWYWVKDKRWNRDTQADEEYRWLGCVTHVGTNYVMIASVHGGKERIHFDDFWDRCEFEPDAMQIIRNNAESCRERIGELTEEVQLLTTRLGVAPTLALSGGSETEALACRNGDPMPDYKDALIKAKKDQIPGLFKEIQKTTENMAMWLKAETIPLEMQRDQMNDMIERVDRRILAVDLYAGLSEEAEKIRDGEPAELAEPVRLLQRRHYMDEECLARYKTGGMSFKNIGDFDKWMVDDENRERILPFPRCVVAFRVRRKKKDREVYSIADFIEMIELQKLDFATFLYIRNGEQVWRVNTKIDFQEKLFPDSDRLLISSGQKMWAKMFSSRVEHFISDNEYTAMLEKHERDVREWELQSAEWDAAETDEERKARELKWPGIRPRMFYSYHPFDPSDLYYDDMVKEMEKQIEEHNRVVMVLQGILDRSEVFHPHPPWKIWTDDGFRAGVRLIFDQDRALVAGEKPDFEAYRKRLNASLKVGSITVGQELVWMKKEAEKENERRANDWRSRGDYRELETYRPYGNPGPGELAEVVRFMKRVRRCTFHWHRKRQTYGLQYWDKNVSNWIHTKVVCDADDLLNVSAYTPGDFRQFFDDPRTRAEYLEWAPLLLMAEEYHAGNATVGPDRGPREGDE
;
A
#
# COMPACT_ATOMS: atom_id res chain seq x y z
N MET A 1 2.86 15.99 28.41
CA MET A 1 1.40 16.07 28.29
C MET A 1 0.78 15.26 29.42
N THR A 2 0.61 15.91 30.55
CA THR A 2 -0.26 15.51 31.66
C THR A 2 -0.73 16.83 32.21
N ASP A 3 -1.64 17.47 31.48
CA ASP A 3 -2.43 18.59 31.98
C ASP A 3 -3.85 18.36 31.45
N ASP A 4 -4.68 17.89 32.38
CA ASP A 4 -6.11 18.16 32.54
C ASP A 4 -6.76 18.97 31.40
N ILE A 5 -7.29 18.25 30.40
CA ILE A 5 -8.44 18.73 29.64
C ILE A 5 -9.68 18.33 30.45
N VAL A 6 -10.00 19.13 31.45
CA VAL A 6 -11.35 19.18 32.01
C VAL A 6 -12.21 19.91 30.99
N VAL A 7 -12.99 19.14 30.22
CA VAL A 7 -14.09 19.68 29.41
C VAL A 7 -15.18 20.15 30.37
N HIS A 8 -15.21 21.44 30.69
CA HIS A 8 -16.39 22.06 31.28
C HIS A 8 -17.44 22.32 30.18
N GLY A 9 -18.23 21.28 29.89
CA GLY A 9 -19.50 21.37 29.17
C GLY A 9 -20.63 21.11 30.16
N SER A 10 -21.23 22.18 30.68
CA SER A 10 -22.45 22.12 31.47
C SER A 10 -23.65 21.82 30.58
N ASP A 11 -24.08 20.56 30.57
CA ASP A 11 -25.49 20.20 30.48
C ASP A 11 -25.70 18.85 31.18
N ALA A 12 -26.57 18.85 32.19
CA ALA A 12 -26.79 17.71 33.06
C ALA A 12 -27.44 16.54 32.31
N ARG A 13 -26.63 15.57 31.87
CA ARG A 13 -27.05 14.18 31.62
C ARG A 13 -26.00 13.23 32.18
N THR A 14 -26.40 12.56 33.28
CA THR A 14 -25.88 11.31 33.84
C THR A 14 -24.39 11.01 33.70
N MET A 15 -23.66 11.18 34.82
CA MET A 15 -22.34 10.57 35.03
C MET A 15 -22.36 9.06 34.70
N PRO A 16 -21.26 8.49 34.18
CA PRO A 16 -21.15 7.04 34.01
C PRO A 16 -21.29 6.35 35.36
N ARG A 17 -22.23 5.40 35.47
CA ARG A 17 -22.36 4.50 36.62
C ARG A 17 -21.03 3.77 36.79
N GLY A 18 -20.51 3.69 38.02
CA GLY A 18 -19.37 2.81 38.33
C GLY A 18 -19.74 1.33 38.10
N PRO A 19 -18.74 0.45 37.92
CA PRO A 19 -18.97 -0.93 37.50
C PRO A 19 -19.90 -1.65 38.47
N SER A 20 -21.10 -1.99 38.01
CA SER A 20 -22.05 -2.81 38.76
C SER A 20 -21.79 -4.30 38.50
N GLU A 21 -22.20 -5.19 39.41
CA GLU A 21 -22.09 -6.65 39.20
C GLU A 21 -22.81 -7.11 37.92
N ASP A 22 -23.80 -6.33 37.49
CA ASP A 22 -24.61 -6.53 36.30
C ASP A 22 -23.94 -6.03 35.01
N ASP A 23 -22.82 -5.31 35.05
CA ASP A 23 -22.22 -4.76 33.83
C ASP A 23 -21.63 -5.85 32.92
N PRO A 24 -21.68 -5.68 31.59
CA PRO A 24 -21.08 -6.62 30.65
C PRO A 24 -19.58 -6.64 30.85
N ASP A 25 -19.06 -7.84 31.06
CA ASP A 25 -17.65 -8.08 31.34
C ASP A 25 -17.09 -9.13 30.37
N ILE A 26 -15.81 -9.04 30.09
CA ILE A 26 -15.13 -9.88 29.12
C ILE A 26 -15.15 -11.33 29.59
N GLY A 27 -15.60 -12.23 28.70
CA GLY A 27 -15.78 -13.65 29.00
C GLY A 27 -17.16 -14.03 29.54
N LYS A 28 -18.05 -13.07 29.85
CA LYS A 28 -19.46 -13.35 30.16
C LYS A 28 -20.24 -13.71 28.89
N TRP A 29 -21.22 -14.59 29.03
CA TRP A 29 -22.04 -15.09 27.92
C TRP A 29 -23.48 -14.58 27.97
N TYR A 30 -24.04 -14.29 26.80
CA TYR A 30 -25.38 -13.74 26.64
C TYR A 30 -26.11 -14.41 25.46
N TRP A 31 -27.42 -14.55 25.60
CA TRP A 31 -28.32 -14.84 24.50
C TRP A 31 -28.64 -13.56 23.75
N VAL A 32 -28.22 -13.48 22.49
CA VAL A 32 -28.44 -12.33 21.62
C VAL A 32 -29.65 -12.57 20.73
N LYS A 33 -30.64 -11.68 20.79
CA LYS A 33 -31.79 -11.66 19.87
C LYS A 33 -31.39 -11.02 18.54
N ASP A 34 -31.67 -11.71 17.45
CA ASP A 34 -31.39 -11.25 16.10
C ASP A 34 -32.51 -11.67 15.13
N LYS A 35 -32.57 -10.99 13.98
CA LYS A 35 -33.58 -11.20 12.93
C LYS A 35 -32.90 -11.67 11.67
N ARG A 36 -33.38 -12.77 11.10
CA ARG A 36 -32.90 -13.30 9.83
C ARG A 36 -34.01 -13.27 8.79
N TRP A 37 -33.72 -12.67 7.64
CA TRP A 37 -34.62 -12.75 6.48
C TRP A 37 -34.73 -14.19 5.99
N ASN A 38 -35.92 -14.74 6.06
CA ASN A 38 -36.23 -16.06 5.53
C ASN A 38 -36.80 -15.92 4.11
N ARG A 39 -36.07 -16.45 3.12
CA ARG A 39 -36.44 -16.34 1.70
C ARG A 39 -37.73 -17.10 1.36
N ASP A 40 -38.03 -18.17 2.08
CA ASP A 40 -39.17 -19.04 1.80
C ASP A 40 -40.46 -18.43 2.34
N THR A 41 -40.40 -17.80 3.51
CA THR A 41 -41.56 -17.13 4.14
C THR A 41 -41.67 -15.65 3.77
N GLN A 42 -40.64 -15.06 3.14
CA GLN A 42 -40.52 -13.63 2.85
C GLN A 42 -40.81 -12.75 4.08
N ALA A 43 -40.32 -13.18 5.24
CA ALA A 43 -40.49 -12.49 6.51
C ALA A 43 -39.23 -12.61 7.36
N ASP A 44 -39.06 -11.68 8.31
CA ASP A 44 -38.02 -11.76 9.32
C ASP A 44 -38.39 -12.80 10.37
N GLU A 45 -37.50 -13.77 10.58
CA GLU A 45 -37.62 -14.77 11.63
C GLU A 45 -36.70 -14.38 12.79
N GLU A 46 -37.27 -14.25 13.98
CA GLU A 46 -36.51 -13.99 15.20
C GLU A 46 -35.81 -15.25 15.66
N TYR A 47 -34.50 -15.16 15.86
CA TYR A 47 -33.69 -16.24 16.40
C TYR A 47 -32.81 -15.72 17.52
N ARG A 48 -32.36 -16.64 18.39
CA ARG A 48 -31.41 -16.33 19.46
C ARG A 48 -30.17 -17.15 19.28
N TRP A 49 -29.02 -16.55 19.55
CA TRP A 49 -27.73 -17.25 19.53
C TRP A 49 -26.92 -16.92 20.78
N LEU A 50 -26.10 -17.89 21.20
CA LEU A 50 -25.25 -17.76 22.38
C LEU A 50 -23.93 -17.08 21.99
N GLY A 51 -23.63 -15.97 22.65
CA GLY A 51 -22.47 -15.14 22.35
C GLY A 51 -21.66 -14.78 23.59
N CYS A 52 -20.34 -14.76 23.44
CA CYS A 52 -19.39 -14.38 24.48
C CYS A 52 -18.93 -12.94 24.29
N VAL A 53 -18.94 -12.14 25.35
CA VAL A 53 -18.37 -10.79 25.33
C VAL A 53 -16.86 -10.87 25.15
N THR A 54 -16.41 -10.37 24.01
CA THR A 54 -14.99 -10.34 23.61
C THR A 54 -14.31 -9.01 23.89
N HIS A 55 -15.05 -7.91 23.82
CA HIS A 55 -14.51 -6.57 24.06
C HIS A 55 -15.61 -5.67 24.61
N VAL A 56 -15.24 -4.79 25.53
CA VAL A 56 -16.11 -3.76 26.08
C VAL A 56 -15.47 -2.42 25.73
N GLY A 57 -16.11 -1.71 24.80
CA GLY A 57 -15.73 -0.35 24.41
C GLY A 57 -16.35 0.69 25.33
N THR A 58 -16.19 1.97 24.98
CA THR A 58 -16.78 3.08 25.75
C THR A 58 -18.29 3.18 25.57
N ASN A 59 -18.81 2.81 24.40
CA ASN A 59 -20.24 2.88 24.06
C ASN A 59 -20.83 1.59 23.47
N TYR A 60 -20.03 0.53 23.34
CA TYR A 60 -20.47 -0.73 22.73
C TYR A 60 -19.85 -1.98 23.40
N VAL A 61 -20.46 -3.12 23.13
CA VAL A 61 -19.94 -4.44 23.47
C VAL A 61 -19.75 -5.25 22.19
N MET A 62 -18.58 -5.88 22.04
CA MET A 62 -18.35 -6.86 20.97
C MET A 62 -18.64 -8.26 21.47
N ILE A 63 -19.54 -8.96 20.81
CA ILE A 63 -19.95 -10.33 21.16
C ILE A 63 -19.53 -11.28 20.03
N ALA A 64 -18.85 -12.37 20.38
CA ALA A 64 -18.49 -13.43 19.45
C ALA A 64 -19.41 -14.64 19.62
N SER A 65 -19.98 -15.10 18.52
CA SER A 65 -20.75 -16.34 18.44
C SER A 65 -19.85 -17.57 18.48
N VAL A 66 -20.44 -18.68 18.90
CA VAL A 66 -19.84 -20.02 18.83
C VAL A 66 -19.38 -20.37 17.40
N HIS A 67 -20.08 -19.86 16.39
CA HIS A 67 -19.83 -20.14 14.97
C HIS A 67 -18.81 -19.17 14.35
N GLY A 68 -18.17 -18.30 15.14
CA GLY A 68 -17.10 -17.40 14.73
C GLY A 68 -17.54 -16.04 14.18
N GLY A 69 -18.85 -15.81 14.01
CA GLY A 69 -19.39 -14.48 13.74
C GLY A 69 -19.18 -13.54 14.93
N LYS A 70 -18.87 -12.27 14.68
CA LYS A 70 -18.75 -11.23 15.70
C LYS A 70 -19.73 -10.11 15.40
N GLU A 71 -20.38 -9.59 16.43
CA GLU A 71 -21.30 -8.46 16.33
C GLU A 71 -20.92 -7.40 17.37
N ARG A 72 -21.11 -6.13 17.00
CA ARG A 72 -20.98 -4.99 17.91
C ARG A 72 -22.38 -4.51 18.26
N ILE A 73 -22.68 -4.39 19.55
CA ILE A 73 -23.98 -3.93 20.05
C ILE A 73 -23.74 -2.68 20.90
N HIS A 74 -24.42 -1.59 20.57
CA HIS A 74 -24.35 -0.35 21.33
C HIS A 74 -24.99 -0.55 22.72
N PHE A 75 -24.52 0.16 23.76
CA PHE A 75 -25.06 -0.02 25.12
C PHE A 75 -26.55 0.30 25.23
N ASP A 76 -27.05 1.25 24.43
CA ASP A 76 -28.47 1.60 24.40
C ASP A 76 -29.36 0.42 23.99
N ASP A 77 -28.87 -0.47 23.11
CA ASP A 77 -29.60 -1.64 22.63
C ASP A 77 -29.24 -2.93 23.41
N PHE A 78 -28.17 -2.89 24.22
CA PHE A 78 -27.58 -4.09 24.81
C PHE A 78 -28.56 -4.82 25.71
N TRP A 79 -29.21 -4.13 26.64
CA TRP A 79 -30.12 -4.74 27.61
C TRP A 79 -31.44 -5.23 27.00
N ASP A 80 -31.84 -4.65 25.87
CA ASP A 80 -33.05 -5.07 25.14
C ASP A 80 -32.77 -6.32 24.28
N ARG A 81 -31.57 -6.42 23.72
CA ARG A 81 -31.15 -7.49 22.80
C ARG A 81 -30.47 -8.67 23.49
N CYS A 82 -29.81 -8.47 24.63
CA CYS A 82 -28.96 -9.47 25.29
C CYS A 82 -29.53 -9.90 26.64
N GLU A 83 -29.65 -11.22 26.85
CA GLU A 83 -30.06 -11.83 28.13
C GLU A 83 -28.88 -12.62 28.71
N PHE A 84 -28.46 -12.34 29.94
CA PHE A 84 -27.30 -12.99 30.58
C PHE A 84 -27.54 -14.49 30.81
N GLU A 85 -26.54 -15.31 30.50
CA GLU A 85 -26.56 -16.76 30.70
C GLU A 85 -25.49 -17.20 31.72
N PRO A 86 -25.87 -17.55 32.97
CA PRO A 86 -24.93 -17.93 34.01
C PRO A 86 -24.25 -19.29 33.76
N ASP A 87 -24.92 -20.24 33.10
CA ASP A 87 -24.45 -21.62 32.93
C ASP A 87 -23.99 -21.92 31.50
N ALA A 88 -23.49 -20.90 30.79
CA ALA A 88 -23.13 -21.01 29.38
C ALA A 88 -22.09 -22.10 29.06
N MET A 89 -21.12 -22.32 29.96
CA MET A 89 -20.11 -23.38 29.79
C MET A 89 -20.73 -24.78 29.84
N GLN A 90 -21.76 -24.98 30.67
CA GLN A 90 -22.47 -26.25 30.71
C GLN A 90 -23.25 -26.47 29.41
N ILE A 91 -23.87 -25.42 28.86
CA ILE A 91 -24.59 -25.48 27.58
C ILE A 91 -23.63 -25.82 26.43
N ILE A 92 -22.46 -25.17 26.38
CA ILE A 92 -21.42 -25.43 25.37
C ILE A 92 -20.95 -26.89 25.43
N ARG A 93 -20.68 -27.41 26.62
CA ARG A 93 -20.27 -28.81 26.84
C ARG A 93 -21.36 -29.79 26.46
N ASN A 94 -22.59 -29.55 26.89
CA ASN A 94 -23.73 -30.39 26.54
C ASN A 94 -23.92 -30.46 25.03
N ASN A 95 -23.81 -29.33 24.31
CA ASN A 95 -23.91 -29.32 22.85
C ASN A 95 -22.75 -30.07 22.17
N ALA A 96 -21.52 -29.95 22.68
CA ALA A 96 -20.38 -30.73 22.20
C ALA A 96 -20.56 -32.24 22.46
N GLU A 97 -21.15 -32.62 23.59
CA GLU A 97 -21.49 -34.00 23.93
C GLU A 97 -22.61 -34.56 23.03
N SER A 98 -23.69 -33.80 22.79
CA SER A 98 -24.74 -34.21 21.85
C SER A 98 -24.20 -34.38 20.43
N CYS A 99 -23.26 -33.54 19.98
CA CYS A 99 -22.59 -33.75 18.69
C CYS A 99 -21.78 -35.06 18.69
N ARG A 100 -21.08 -35.36 19.80
CA ARG A 100 -20.29 -36.60 19.95
C ARG A 100 -21.19 -37.84 19.91
N GLU A 101 -22.33 -37.81 20.61
CA GLU A 101 -23.33 -38.88 20.58
C GLU A 101 -23.87 -39.07 19.16
N ARG A 102 -24.24 -37.98 18.47
CA ARG A 102 -24.74 -38.04 17.09
C ARG A 102 -23.71 -38.59 16.10
N ILE A 103 -22.42 -38.26 16.27
CA ILE A 103 -21.33 -38.87 15.48
C ILE A 103 -21.25 -40.37 15.76
N GLY A 104 -21.44 -40.80 17.02
CA GLY A 104 -21.53 -42.21 17.41
C GLY A 104 -22.66 -42.93 16.68
N GLU A 105 -23.87 -42.39 16.73
CA GLU A 105 -25.05 -42.94 16.03
C GLU A 105 -24.81 -43.06 14.52
N LEU A 106 -24.34 -41.99 13.87
CA LEU A 106 -24.05 -42.00 12.43
C LEU A 106 -22.97 -43.00 12.07
N THR A 107 -21.96 -43.17 12.92
CA THR A 107 -20.90 -44.17 12.73
C THR A 107 -21.45 -45.58 12.88
N GLU A 108 -22.34 -45.82 13.84
CA GLU A 108 -23.05 -47.09 14.00
C GLU A 108 -23.96 -47.39 12.81
N GLU A 109 -24.67 -46.39 12.27
CA GLU A 109 -25.45 -46.52 11.03
C GLU A 109 -24.56 -46.91 9.84
N VAL A 110 -23.37 -46.32 9.71
CA VAL A 110 -22.38 -46.72 8.70
C VAL A 110 -21.91 -48.16 8.92
N GLN A 111 -21.65 -48.57 10.17
CA GLN A 111 -21.25 -49.94 10.50
C GLN A 111 -22.34 -50.97 10.21
N LEU A 112 -23.60 -50.67 10.56
CA LEU A 112 -24.75 -51.52 10.27
C LEU A 112 -25.00 -51.63 8.77
N LEU A 113 -24.89 -50.52 8.03
CA LEU A 113 -25.07 -50.49 6.58
C LEU A 113 -23.94 -51.25 5.86
N THR A 114 -22.69 -51.08 6.28
CA THR A 114 -21.54 -51.84 5.72
C THR A 114 -21.59 -53.32 6.08
N THR A 115 -22.02 -53.68 7.29
CA THR A 115 -22.23 -55.08 7.71
C THR A 115 -23.36 -55.74 6.93
N ARG A 116 -24.50 -55.05 6.74
CA ARG A 116 -25.64 -55.52 5.93
C ARG A 116 -25.23 -55.76 4.48
N LEU A 117 -24.33 -54.94 3.95
CA LEU A 117 -23.83 -55.03 2.58
C LEU A 117 -22.59 -55.95 2.46
N GLY A 118 -22.12 -56.57 3.54
CA GLY A 118 -20.94 -57.44 3.53
C GLY A 118 -19.62 -56.73 3.16
N VAL A 119 -19.56 -55.40 3.32
CA VAL A 119 -18.40 -54.54 2.98
C VAL A 119 -17.72 -54.01 4.25
N ALA A 120 -17.67 -54.82 5.32
CA ALA A 120 -17.04 -54.40 6.57
C ALA A 120 -15.53 -54.20 6.36
N PRO A 121 -14.91 -53.14 6.92
CA PRO A 121 -13.47 -53.01 6.95
C PRO A 121 -12.90 -54.11 7.85
N THR A 122 -12.05 -54.96 7.27
CA THR A 122 -11.32 -56.05 7.95
C THR A 122 -10.37 -55.48 9.00
N LEU A 123 -10.88 -55.17 10.19
CA LEU A 123 -10.06 -54.96 11.37
C LEU A 123 -10.28 -56.14 12.32
N ALA A 124 -9.35 -57.09 12.19
CA ALA A 124 -9.05 -58.18 13.11
C ALA A 124 -10.19 -59.18 13.40
N LEU A 125 -10.38 -60.13 12.48
CA LEU A 125 -10.53 -61.57 12.77
C LEU A 125 -10.44 -62.36 11.44
N SER A 126 -9.44 -63.24 11.36
CA SER A 126 -9.20 -64.31 10.38
C SER A 126 -9.64 -64.10 8.91
N GLY A 127 -8.66 -63.83 8.02
CA GLY A 127 -8.47 -64.51 6.72
C GLY A 127 -9.65 -64.88 5.81
N GLY A 128 -10.77 -64.16 5.83
CA GLY A 128 -11.93 -64.48 5.01
C GLY A 128 -11.87 -63.93 3.59
N SER A 129 -11.91 -64.82 2.61
CA SER A 129 -12.00 -64.53 1.17
C SER A 129 -13.31 -63.78 0.83
N GLU A 130 -13.33 -63.01 -0.27
CA GLU A 130 -14.56 -62.40 -0.87
C GLU A 130 -15.76 -63.37 -0.95
N THR A 131 -15.48 -64.67 -1.04
CA THR A 131 -16.47 -65.75 -1.04
C THR A 131 -17.18 -65.95 0.31
N GLU A 132 -16.57 -65.58 1.44
CA GLU A 132 -17.20 -65.66 2.78
C GLU A 132 -18.16 -64.49 3.03
N ALA A 133 -17.90 -63.30 2.47
CA ALA A 133 -18.83 -62.18 2.49
C ALA A 133 -20.13 -62.50 1.72
N LEU A 134 -20.04 -63.33 0.68
CA LEU A 134 -21.20 -63.87 -0.06
C LEU A 134 -21.95 -64.98 0.72
N ALA A 135 -21.33 -65.60 1.73
CA ALA A 135 -21.90 -66.71 2.49
C ALA A 135 -22.74 -66.25 3.71
N CYS A 136 -22.48 -65.06 4.26
CA CYS A 136 -23.28 -64.44 5.33
C CYS A 136 -24.57 -63.78 4.82
N ARG A 137 -25.16 -64.29 3.73
CA ARG A 137 -26.30 -63.66 3.04
C ARG A 137 -27.63 -64.08 3.65
N ASN A 138 -28.43 -63.10 4.08
CA ASN A 138 -29.86 -63.31 4.32
C ASN A 138 -30.61 -63.26 2.98
N GLY A 139 -30.72 -64.39 2.27
CA GLY A 139 -31.83 -64.72 1.35
C GLY A 139 -32.14 -63.90 0.08
N ASP A 140 -31.68 -62.66 -0.10
CA ASP A 140 -32.23 -61.75 -1.14
C ASP A 140 -31.75 -62.06 -2.58
N PRO A 141 -32.55 -61.82 -3.66
CA PRO A 141 -32.15 -62.00 -5.06
C PRO A 141 -30.94 -61.12 -5.48
N MET A 142 -30.06 -61.66 -6.34
CA MET A 142 -28.81 -61.00 -6.78
C MET A 142 -28.98 -59.59 -7.42
N PRO A 143 -30.04 -59.30 -8.19
CA PRO A 143 -30.28 -57.95 -8.72
C PRO A 143 -30.53 -56.91 -7.62
N ASP A 144 -31.33 -57.26 -6.61
CA ASP A 144 -31.71 -56.36 -5.51
C ASP A 144 -30.50 -56.00 -4.64
N TYR A 145 -29.59 -56.95 -4.44
CA TYR A 145 -28.32 -56.73 -3.74
C TYR A 145 -27.38 -55.78 -4.52
N LYS A 146 -27.29 -55.93 -5.84
CA LYS A 146 -26.49 -55.03 -6.69
C LYS A 146 -27.05 -53.60 -6.66
N ASP A 147 -28.37 -53.45 -6.71
CA ASP A 147 -29.02 -52.15 -6.64
C ASP A 147 -28.85 -51.52 -5.25
N ALA A 148 -28.90 -52.31 -4.17
CA ALA A 148 -28.59 -51.87 -2.82
C ALA A 148 -27.13 -51.39 -2.67
N LEU A 149 -26.15 -52.10 -3.25
CA LEU A 149 -24.75 -51.67 -3.28
C LEU A 149 -24.54 -50.38 -4.08
N ILE A 150 -25.22 -50.23 -5.22
CA ILE A 150 -25.15 -49.00 -6.04
C ILE A 150 -25.75 -47.82 -5.27
N LYS A 151 -26.91 -47.99 -4.63
CA LYS A 151 -27.59 -46.96 -3.82
C LYS A 151 -26.77 -46.56 -2.59
N ALA A 152 -26.18 -47.54 -1.91
CA ALA A 152 -25.28 -47.30 -0.79
C ALA A 152 -24.05 -46.48 -1.20
N LYS A 153 -23.41 -46.86 -2.33
CA LYS A 153 -22.22 -46.16 -2.84
C LYS A 153 -22.52 -44.75 -3.34
N LYS A 154 -23.64 -44.54 -4.03
CA LYS A 154 -23.96 -43.25 -4.67
C LYS A 154 -24.56 -42.24 -3.70
N ASP A 155 -25.43 -42.68 -2.79
CA ASP A 155 -26.27 -41.75 -2.02
C ASP A 155 -26.09 -41.92 -0.51
N GLN A 156 -26.25 -43.13 0.03
CA GLN A 156 -26.37 -43.32 1.49
C GLN A 156 -25.03 -43.14 2.22
N ILE A 157 -23.96 -43.78 1.75
CA ILE A 157 -22.62 -43.66 2.37
C ILE A 157 -22.08 -42.23 2.22
N PRO A 158 -22.09 -41.59 1.04
CA PRO A 158 -21.69 -40.19 0.92
C PRO A 158 -22.56 -39.23 1.75
N GLY A 159 -23.87 -39.48 1.84
CA GLY A 159 -24.78 -38.71 2.68
C GLY A 159 -24.42 -38.78 4.16
N LEU A 160 -24.21 -39.99 4.70
CA LEU A 160 -23.79 -40.21 6.08
C LEU A 160 -22.41 -39.59 6.36
N PHE A 161 -21.43 -39.73 5.46
CA PHE A 161 -20.14 -39.07 5.62
C PHE A 161 -20.25 -37.55 5.63
N LYS A 162 -21.13 -36.98 4.80
CA LYS A 162 -21.39 -35.53 4.79
C LYS A 162 -22.04 -35.07 6.09
N GLU A 163 -22.94 -35.86 6.66
CA GLU A 163 -23.54 -35.57 7.98
C GLU A 163 -22.52 -35.70 9.12
N ILE A 164 -21.67 -36.74 9.10
CA ILE A 164 -20.56 -36.90 10.06
C ILE A 164 -19.62 -35.70 9.96
N GLN A 165 -19.23 -35.31 8.75
CA GLN A 165 -18.37 -34.15 8.53
C GLN A 165 -19.00 -32.88 9.12
N LYS A 166 -20.26 -32.59 8.78
CA LYS A 166 -20.98 -31.41 9.29
C LYS A 166 -21.09 -31.42 10.83
N THR A 167 -21.38 -32.58 11.42
CA THR A 167 -21.49 -32.72 12.88
C THR A 167 -20.12 -32.57 13.57
N THR A 168 -19.04 -33.03 12.91
CA THR A 168 -17.67 -32.87 13.40
C THR A 168 -17.21 -31.41 13.34
N GLU A 169 -17.53 -30.71 12.26
CA GLU A 169 -17.31 -29.27 12.13
C GLU A 169 -18.05 -28.50 13.24
N ASN A 170 -19.32 -28.82 13.48
CA ASN A 170 -20.11 -28.23 14.57
C ASN A 170 -19.49 -28.53 15.95
N MET A 171 -19.07 -29.76 16.21
CA MET A 171 -18.40 -30.13 17.47
C MET A 171 -17.12 -29.31 17.67
N ALA A 172 -16.31 -29.15 16.62
CA ALA A 172 -15.10 -28.34 16.67
C ALA A 172 -15.40 -26.87 16.99
N MET A 173 -16.50 -26.31 16.47
CA MET A 173 -16.95 -24.95 16.81
C MET A 173 -17.31 -24.82 18.30
N TRP A 174 -18.05 -25.78 18.87
CA TRP A 174 -18.37 -25.79 20.30
C TRP A 174 -17.14 -25.94 21.19
N LEU A 175 -16.18 -26.80 20.82
CA LEU A 175 -14.92 -26.92 21.56
C LEU A 175 -14.08 -25.65 21.49
N LYS A 176 -14.05 -24.98 20.33
CA LYS A 176 -13.37 -23.69 20.17
C LYS A 176 -14.04 -22.58 20.98
N ALA A 177 -15.35 -22.64 21.17
CA ALA A 177 -16.06 -21.66 22.00
C ALA A 177 -15.55 -21.63 23.45
N GLU A 178 -15.10 -22.77 24.00
CA GLU A 178 -14.50 -22.82 25.34
C GLU A 178 -13.19 -22.02 25.45
N THR A 179 -12.46 -21.82 24.34
CA THR A 179 -11.20 -21.08 24.34
C THR A 179 -11.38 -19.59 24.14
N ILE A 180 -12.58 -19.12 23.77
CA ILE A 180 -12.84 -17.70 23.51
C ILE A 180 -12.43 -16.81 24.70
N PRO A 181 -12.83 -17.08 25.96
CA PRO A 181 -12.41 -16.24 27.09
C PRO A 181 -10.90 -16.19 27.30
N LEU A 182 -10.18 -17.30 27.06
CA LEU A 182 -8.72 -17.37 27.18
C LEU A 182 -8.01 -16.57 26.09
N GLU A 183 -8.53 -16.63 24.85
CA GLU A 183 -8.03 -15.79 23.75
C GLU A 183 -8.17 -14.30 24.07
N MET A 184 -9.25 -13.89 24.76
CA MET A 184 -9.46 -12.50 25.15
C MET A 184 -8.49 -12.04 26.25
N GLN A 185 -8.21 -12.88 27.25
CA GLN A 185 -7.18 -12.57 28.25
C GLN A 185 -5.81 -12.40 27.60
N ARG A 186 -5.47 -13.23 26.62
CA ARG A 186 -4.23 -13.08 25.84
C ARG A 186 -4.22 -11.74 25.08
N ASP A 187 -5.33 -11.37 24.44
CA ASP A 187 -5.41 -10.13 23.68
C ASP A 187 -5.26 -8.89 24.60
N GLN A 188 -5.86 -8.90 25.79
CA GLN A 188 -5.62 -7.88 26.83
C GLN A 188 -4.14 -7.81 27.26
N MET A 189 -3.47 -8.95 27.39
CA MET A 189 -2.04 -8.98 27.70
C MET A 189 -1.20 -8.40 26.56
N ASN A 190 -1.54 -8.69 25.30
CA ASN A 190 -0.87 -8.11 24.14
C ASN A 190 -1.02 -6.58 24.09
N ASP A 191 -2.20 -6.05 24.41
CA ASP A 191 -2.43 -4.60 24.49
C ASP A 191 -1.56 -3.93 25.58
N MET A 192 -1.36 -4.61 26.72
CA MET A 192 -0.45 -4.12 27.76
C MET A 192 1.01 -4.13 27.30
N ILE A 193 1.43 -5.19 26.60
CA ILE A 193 2.78 -5.29 26.02
C ILE A 193 2.99 -4.16 25.01
N GLU A 194 2.04 -3.91 24.12
CA GLU A 194 2.13 -2.82 23.14
C GLU A 194 2.28 -1.44 23.81
N ARG A 195 1.60 -1.20 24.94
CA ARG A 195 1.77 0.04 25.73
C ARG A 195 3.17 0.14 26.34
N VAL A 196 3.75 -0.97 26.81
CA VAL A 196 5.12 -1.00 27.33
C VAL A 196 6.13 -0.76 26.21
N ASP A 197 5.97 -1.41 25.06
CA ASP A 197 6.83 -1.23 23.88
C ASP A 197 6.81 0.22 23.39
N ARG A 198 5.63 0.86 23.36
CA ARG A 198 5.49 2.29 23.04
C ARG A 198 6.26 3.18 24.02
N ARG A 199 6.24 2.87 25.32
CA ARG A 199 7.02 3.62 26.33
C ARG A 199 8.52 3.37 26.18
N ILE A 200 8.94 2.15 25.91
CA ILE A 200 10.34 1.81 25.64
C ILE A 200 10.83 2.59 24.41
N LEU A 201 10.04 2.61 23.33
CA LEU A 201 10.34 3.37 22.13
C LEU A 201 10.45 4.87 22.43
N ALA A 202 9.52 5.45 23.18
CA ALA A 202 9.58 6.85 23.57
C ALA A 202 10.88 7.20 24.34
N VAL A 203 11.32 6.32 25.24
CA VAL A 203 12.59 6.47 25.97
C VAL A 203 13.80 6.31 25.05
N ASP A 204 13.80 5.31 24.16
CA ASP A 204 14.86 5.09 23.15
C ASP A 204 15.08 6.34 22.28
N LEU A 205 13.99 6.93 21.79
CA LEU A 205 14.00 8.16 20.98
C LEU A 205 14.47 9.38 21.78
N TYR A 206 13.91 9.59 22.98
CA TYR A 206 14.30 10.72 23.80
C TYR A 206 15.74 10.63 24.29
N ALA A 207 16.26 9.43 24.57
CA ALA A 207 17.67 9.25 24.97
C ALA A 207 18.62 9.20 23.76
N GLY A 208 18.10 8.95 22.56
CA GLY A 208 18.87 8.81 21.33
C GLY A 208 19.72 7.55 21.30
N LEU A 209 19.29 6.45 21.94
CA LEU A 209 20.09 5.20 22.01
C LEU A 209 20.28 4.56 20.63
N SER A 210 19.40 4.91 19.69
CA SER A 210 19.38 4.40 18.32
C SER A 210 19.54 5.49 17.27
N GLU A 211 20.01 6.67 17.68
CA GLU A 211 20.24 7.78 16.79
C GLU A 211 21.71 7.93 16.47
N GLU A 212 22.01 8.13 15.19
CA GLU A 212 23.37 8.40 14.73
C GLU A 212 23.36 9.77 14.04
N ALA A 213 24.09 10.72 14.61
CA ALA A 213 24.28 12.05 14.04
C ALA A 213 25.67 12.15 13.40
N GLU A 214 25.71 12.29 12.08
CA GLU A 214 26.94 12.50 11.31
C GLU A 214 27.05 13.97 10.88
N LYS A 215 28.18 14.60 11.19
CA LYS A 215 28.48 15.96 10.71
C LYS A 215 28.96 15.88 9.26
N ILE A 216 28.18 16.41 8.33
CA ILE A 216 28.51 16.44 6.89
C ILE A 216 29.39 17.65 6.56
N ARG A 217 29.08 18.80 7.17
CA ARG A 217 29.81 20.05 6.98
C ARG A 217 30.04 20.73 8.32
N ASP A 218 31.26 21.19 8.52
CA ASP A 218 31.63 22.04 9.66
C ASP A 218 31.59 23.52 9.26
N GLY A 219 31.49 24.39 10.26
CA GLY A 219 31.41 25.84 10.05
C GLY A 219 30.83 26.55 11.26
N GLU A 220 30.57 27.85 11.11
CA GLU A 220 30.03 28.68 12.19
C GLU A 220 28.56 28.31 12.49
N PRO A 221 28.18 28.11 13.76
CA PRO A 221 26.81 27.80 14.13
C PRO A 221 25.89 29.02 13.96
N ALA A 222 24.57 28.80 13.92
CA ALA A 222 23.61 29.90 13.89
C ALA A 222 23.61 30.67 15.23
N GLU A 223 23.07 31.90 15.19
CA GLU A 223 22.89 32.72 16.38
C GLU A 223 22.09 31.99 17.48
N LEU A 224 22.42 32.27 18.74
CA LEU A 224 21.81 31.63 19.91
C LEU A 224 20.27 31.62 19.83
N ALA A 225 19.66 32.79 19.63
CA ALA A 225 18.21 32.96 19.68
C ALA A 225 17.46 32.57 18.39
N GLU A 226 18.14 32.10 17.35
CA GLU A 226 17.51 31.74 16.07
C GLU A 226 16.60 30.50 16.24
N PRO A 227 15.28 30.58 16.02
CA PRO A 227 14.39 29.44 16.23
C PRO A 227 14.62 28.33 15.19
N VAL A 228 14.34 27.09 15.57
CA VAL A 228 14.39 25.94 14.66
C VAL A 228 13.22 26.00 13.68
N ARG A 229 13.51 26.18 12.39
CA ARG A 229 12.49 26.12 11.34
C ARG A 229 12.33 24.70 10.83
N LEU A 230 11.18 24.08 11.07
CA LEU A 230 10.88 22.74 10.60
C LEU A 230 10.09 22.82 9.30
N LEU A 231 10.65 22.27 8.23
CA LEU A 231 9.96 22.18 6.95
C LEU A 231 9.03 20.96 7.00
N GLN A 232 7.73 21.17 6.82
CA GLN A 232 6.75 20.11 7.07
C GLN A 232 6.86 18.92 6.12
N ARG A 233 7.05 19.17 4.82
CA ARG A 233 7.03 18.10 3.82
C ARG A 233 8.39 17.42 3.73
N ARG A 234 8.37 16.10 3.81
CA ARG A 234 9.53 15.25 3.55
C ARG A 234 9.94 15.37 2.08
N HIS A 235 11.24 15.51 1.84
CA HIS A 235 11.82 15.53 0.49
C HIS A 235 12.39 14.15 0.13
N TYR A 236 12.67 13.95 -1.17
CA TYR A 236 13.20 12.70 -1.69
C TYR A 236 14.58 12.96 -2.28
N MET A 237 15.59 12.23 -1.81
CA MET A 237 16.99 12.51 -2.18
C MET A 237 17.24 12.35 -3.68
N ASP A 238 16.63 11.33 -4.31
CA ASP A 238 16.71 11.08 -5.74
C ASP A 238 15.96 12.11 -6.61
N GLU A 239 14.97 12.80 -6.04
CA GLU A 239 14.26 13.92 -6.68
C GLU A 239 15.00 15.26 -6.48
N GLU A 240 15.83 15.42 -5.44
CA GLU A 240 16.52 16.70 -5.18
C GLU A 240 17.93 16.79 -5.79
N CYS A 241 18.67 15.68 -5.73
CA CYS A 241 20.01 15.61 -6.30
C CYS A 241 19.87 15.00 -7.71
N LEU A 242 20.20 15.77 -8.75
CA LEU A 242 20.23 15.31 -10.16
C LEU A 242 21.34 14.26 -10.42
N ALA A 243 21.57 13.33 -9.49
CA ALA A 243 22.63 12.33 -9.53
C ALA A 243 22.13 10.97 -10.02
N ARG A 244 22.95 10.32 -10.86
CA ARG A 244 22.81 8.90 -11.29
C ARG A 244 21.45 8.55 -11.91
N TYR A 245 20.83 9.48 -12.62
CA TYR A 245 19.59 9.24 -13.37
C TYR A 245 19.76 8.15 -14.46
N LYS A 246 20.97 7.99 -15.03
CA LYS A 246 21.28 6.93 -16.03
C LYS A 246 21.06 5.51 -15.48
N THR A 247 21.13 5.31 -14.17
CA THR A 247 20.88 4.02 -13.51
C THR A 247 19.56 4.01 -12.71
N GLY A 248 18.61 4.89 -13.06
CA GLY A 248 17.29 4.97 -12.43
C GLY A 248 17.29 5.73 -11.10
N GLY A 249 18.20 6.69 -10.92
CA GLY A 249 18.31 7.55 -9.74
C GLY A 249 19.05 6.90 -8.57
N MET A 250 19.17 7.67 -7.49
CA MET A 250 19.95 7.32 -6.30
C MET A 250 19.39 6.09 -5.56
N SER A 251 20.24 5.40 -4.81
CA SER A 251 19.87 4.33 -3.87
C SER A 251 20.60 4.52 -2.55
N PHE A 252 20.20 3.79 -1.51
CA PHE A 252 20.83 3.94 -0.18
C PHE A 252 22.36 3.80 -0.20
N LYS A 253 22.92 2.95 -1.10
CA LYS A 253 24.37 2.78 -1.28
C LYS A 253 25.11 4.08 -1.65
N ASN A 254 24.39 5.10 -2.11
CA ASN A 254 24.93 6.35 -2.62
C ASN A 254 24.65 7.55 -1.71
N ILE A 255 24.22 7.33 -0.46
CA ILE A 255 23.92 8.43 0.45
C ILE A 255 25.11 9.38 0.66
N GLY A 256 26.35 8.85 0.67
CA GLY A 256 27.56 9.69 0.75
C GLY A 256 27.81 10.57 -0.49
N ASP A 257 27.25 10.22 -1.66
CA ASP A 257 27.29 11.09 -2.85
C ASP A 257 26.32 12.27 -2.64
N PHE A 258 25.15 12.04 -2.03
CA PHE A 258 24.19 13.08 -1.66
C PHE A 258 24.74 14.03 -0.60
N ASP A 259 25.43 13.48 0.41
CA ASP A 259 26.04 14.29 1.47
C ASP A 259 27.07 15.26 0.88
N LYS A 260 27.91 14.80 -0.06
CA LYS A 260 28.85 15.67 -0.78
C LYS A 260 28.13 16.74 -1.61
N TRP A 261 27.05 16.39 -2.29
CA TRP A 261 26.25 17.35 -3.05
C TRP A 261 25.58 18.41 -2.16
N MET A 262 25.16 18.03 -0.95
CA MET A 262 24.59 18.94 0.06
C MET A 262 25.62 19.90 0.68
N VAL A 263 26.93 19.63 0.53
CA VAL A 263 27.98 20.54 1.02
C VAL A 263 28.03 21.83 0.21
N ASP A 264 27.68 21.80 -1.08
CA ASP A 264 27.71 22.96 -1.96
C ASP A 264 26.71 24.04 -1.50
N ASP A 265 27.14 25.30 -1.48
CA ASP A 265 26.35 26.42 -0.95
C ASP A 265 25.02 26.60 -1.70
N GLU A 266 25.03 26.48 -3.03
CA GLU A 266 23.82 26.61 -3.88
C GLU A 266 22.77 25.55 -3.53
N ASN A 267 23.18 24.29 -3.37
CA ASN A 267 22.28 23.18 -3.05
C ASN A 267 21.78 23.28 -1.60
N ARG A 268 22.68 23.60 -0.68
CA ARG A 268 22.35 23.80 0.74
C ARG A 268 21.32 24.91 0.92
N GLU A 269 21.50 26.06 0.28
CA GLU A 269 20.58 27.19 0.40
C GLU A 269 19.23 26.92 -0.28
N ARG A 270 19.22 26.13 -1.36
CA ARG A 270 17.99 25.68 -2.00
C ARG A 270 17.17 24.77 -1.09
N ILE A 271 17.81 23.78 -0.46
CA ILE A 271 17.16 22.74 0.34
C ILE A 271 16.92 23.18 1.78
N LEU A 272 17.94 23.73 2.43
CA LEU A 272 17.98 24.20 3.81
C LEU A 272 18.15 25.73 3.80
N PRO A 273 17.11 26.50 3.42
CA PRO A 273 17.22 27.94 3.16
C PRO A 273 17.50 28.79 4.41
N PHE A 274 17.16 28.28 5.59
CA PHE A 274 17.18 29.05 6.83
C PHE A 274 18.42 28.71 7.66
N PRO A 275 18.98 29.68 8.41
CA PRO A 275 20.16 29.45 9.25
C PRO A 275 19.99 28.27 10.23
N ARG A 276 18.81 28.10 10.83
CA ARG A 276 18.48 26.91 11.64
C ARG A 276 17.25 26.23 11.09
N CYS A 277 17.41 25.10 10.41
CA CYS A 277 16.28 24.35 9.89
C CYS A 277 16.48 22.84 9.84
N VAL A 278 15.35 22.13 9.78
CA VAL A 278 15.29 20.67 9.73
C VAL A 278 14.38 20.26 8.57
N VAL A 279 14.86 19.31 7.77
CA VAL A 279 14.11 18.68 6.67
C VAL A 279 14.23 17.16 6.80
N ALA A 280 13.11 16.46 6.71
CA ALA A 280 13.12 15.02 6.55
C ALA A 280 13.37 14.64 5.09
N PHE A 281 14.24 13.66 4.87
CA PHE A 281 14.58 13.11 3.58
C PHE A 281 14.31 11.62 3.56
N ARG A 282 13.63 11.13 2.52
CA ARG A 282 13.63 9.70 2.17
C ARG A 282 14.55 9.48 0.99
N VAL A 283 15.22 8.35 0.91
CA VAL A 283 16.13 8.09 -0.23
C VAL A 283 15.36 8.08 -1.55
N ARG A 284 14.18 7.42 -1.59
CA ARG A 284 13.35 7.34 -2.80
C ARG A 284 11.86 7.41 -2.51
N ARG A 285 11.09 8.01 -3.43
CA ARG A 285 9.61 7.96 -3.39
C ARG A 285 9.05 6.63 -3.88
N LYS A 286 9.58 6.14 -5.01
CA LYS A 286 9.10 4.93 -5.71
C LYS A 286 10.10 3.79 -5.57
N LYS A 287 9.59 2.57 -5.60
CA LYS A 287 10.42 1.35 -5.62
C LYS A 287 11.31 1.37 -6.87
N LYS A 288 12.59 1.07 -6.69
CA LYS A 288 13.52 0.87 -7.80
C LYS A 288 13.37 -0.56 -8.32
N ASP A 289 13.15 -0.72 -9.62
CA ASP A 289 13.26 -2.03 -10.25
C ASP A 289 14.72 -2.46 -10.32
N ARG A 290 14.98 -3.67 -9.86
CA ARG A 290 16.30 -4.31 -9.83
C ARG A 290 16.15 -5.67 -10.49
N GLU A 291 17.11 -5.98 -11.36
CA GLU A 291 17.24 -7.33 -11.90
C GLU A 291 17.80 -8.26 -10.82
N VAL A 292 17.20 -9.43 -10.67
CA VAL A 292 17.55 -10.43 -9.65
C VAL A 292 17.86 -11.72 -10.37
N TYR A 293 19.07 -12.24 -10.18
CA TYR A 293 19.55 -13.44 -10.87
C TYR A 293 19.68 -14.65 -9.93
N SER A 294 19.69 -14.43 -8.61
CA SER A 294 19.79 -15.47 -7.58
C SER A 294 18.93 -15.17 -6.34
N ILE A 295 18.74 -16.17 -5.47
CA ILE A 295 18.04 -16.00 -4.18
C ILE A 295 18.82 -15.06 -3.25
N ALA A 296 20.16 -15.07 -3.31
CA ALA A 296 20.99 -14.13 -2.54
C ALA A 296 20.74 -12.68 -3.00
N ASP A 297 20.71 -12.45 -4.31
CA ASP A 297 20.37 -11.13 -4.88
C ASP A 297 18.94 -10.71 -4.50
N PHE A 298 18.02 -11.67 -4.35
CA PHE A 298 16.65 -11.38 -3.92
C PHE A 298 16.59 -10.90 -2.47
N ILE A 299 17.36 -11.52 -1.57
CA ILE A 299 17.46 -11.10 -0.16
C ILE A 299 18.11 -9.72 -0.09
N GLU A 300 19.23 -9.51 -0.79
CA GLU A 300 19.89 -8.19 -0.86
C GLU A 300 18.95 -7.13 -1.45
N MET A 301 18.16 -7.47 -2.47
CA MET A 301 17.16 -6.57 -3.04
C MET A 301 16.10 -6.17 -2.00
N ILE A 302 15.60 -7.12 -1.19
CA ILE A 302 14.62 -6.81 -0.14
C ILE A 302 15.21 -5.87 0.91
N GLU A 303 16.45 -6.12 1.35
CA GLU A 303 17.13 -5.28 2.32
C GLU A 303 17.39 -3.87 1.77
N LEU A 304 17.92 -3.77 0.54
CA LEU A 304 18.14 -2.49 -0.13
C LEU A 304 16.83 -1.75 -0.38
N GLN A 305 15.75 -2.45 -0.70
CA GLN A 305 14.44 -1.83 -0.87
C GLN A 305 13.95 -1.23 0.46
N LYS A 306 14.15 -1.92 1.60
CA LYS A 306 13.82 -1.35 2.92
C LYS A 306 14.65 -0.09 3.20
N LEU A 307 15.94 -0.12 2.89
CA LEU A 307 16.85 1.02 3.10
C LEU A 307 16.60 2.20 2.16
N ASP A 308 16.19 1.97 0.91
CA ASP A 308 15.76 3.03 -0.02
C ASP A 308 14.51 3.78 0.47
N PHE A 309 13.75 3.15 1.37
CA PHE A 309 12.58 3.71 1.98
C PHE A 309 12.82 4.24 3.39
N ALA A 310 14.06 4.15 3.91
CA ALA A 310 14.44 4.75 5.17
C ALA A 310 14.46 6.28 5.09
N THR A 311 14.23 6.93 6.23
CA THR A 311 14.20 8.38 6.35
C THR A 311 15.29 8.92 7.27
N PHE A 312 15.83 10.07 6.89
CA PHE A 312 16.90 10.77 7.58
C PHE A 312 16.47 12.22 7.84
N LEU A 313 16.90 12.80 8.96
CA LEU A 313 16.76 14.24 9.20
C LEU A 313 18.04 14.94 8.79
N TYR A 314 17.93 15.93 7.91
CA TYR A 314 19.02 16.86 7.60
C TYR A 314 18.78 18.14 8.37
N ILE A 315 19.78 18.52 9.18
CA ILE A 315 19.70 19.65 10.11
C ILE A 315 20.79 20.65 9.75
N ARG A 316 20.38 21.89 9.45
CA ARG A 316 21.27 23.03 9.28
C ARG A 316 21.30 23.84 10.57
N ASN A 317 22.50 24.21 11.01
CA ASN A 317 22.73 25.14 12.10
C ASN A 317 23.88 26.09 11.71
N GLY A 318 23.52 27.24 11.14
CA GLY A 318 24.42 28.22 10.55
C GLY A 318 24.98 27.68 9.24
N GLU A 319 26.28 27.44 9.23
CA GLU A 319 27.00 26.80 8.13
C GLU A 319 27.11 25.28 8.30
N GLN A 320 26.87 24.78 9.52
CA GLN A 320 26.96 23.36 9.83
C GLN A 320 25.77 22.59 9.25
N VAL A 321 26.06 21.39 8.76
CA VAL A 321 25.04 20.47 8.25
C VAL A 321 25.26 19.10 8.86
N TRP A 322 24.20 18.56 9.44
CA TRP A 322 24.17 17.27 10.11
C TRP A 322 23.13 16.35 9.47
N ARG A 323 23.45 15.06 9.39
CA ARG A 323 22.50 14.00 9.04
C ARG A 323 22.25 13.15 10.27
N VAL A 324 20.99 13.07 10.68
CA VAL A 324 20.55 12.26 11.80
C VAL A 324 19.75 11.08 11.27
N ASN A 325 20.20 9.88 11.57
CA ASN A 325 19.47 8.64 11.34
C ASN A 325 18.66 8.30 12.60
N THR A 326 17.42 7.86 12.42
CA THR A 326 16.53 7.46 13.53
C THR A 326 15.81 6.17 13.16
N LYS A 327 15.35 5.42 14.17
CA LYS A 327 14.51 4.22 13.96
C LYS A 327 13.11 4.53 13.40
N ILE A 328 12.67 5.79 13.42
CA ILE A 328 11.34 6.18 12.94
C ILE A 328 11.37 6.44 11.43
N ASP A 329 10.36 5.92 10.72
CA ASP A 329 10.02 6.36 9.38
C ASP A 329 9.12 7.60 9.47
N PHE A 330 9.65 8.76 9.09
CA PHE A 330 8.87 9.99 9.05
C PHE A 330 7.87 9.95 7.90
N GLN A 331 6.60 10.26 8.15
CA GLN A 331 5.58 10.30 7.09
C GLN A 331 5.84 11.40 6.06
N GLU A 332 4.99 11.52 5.03
CA GLU A 332 5.13 12.58 4.02
C GLU A 332 5.11 13.98 4.64
N LYS A 333 4.39 14.14 5.76
CA LYS A 333 4.39 15.35 6.58
C LYS A 333 4.89 15.03 7.97
N LEU A 334 5.80 15.86 8.47
CA LEU A 334 6.34 15.77 9.84
C LEU A 334 5.33 16.22 10.90
N PHE A 335 4.46 17.17 10.53
CA PHE A 335 3.38 17.69 11.35
C PHE A 335 2.10 17.76 10.52
N PRO A 336 0.94 17.66 11.17
CA PRO A 336 -0.32 17.73 10.46
C PRO A 336 -0.58 19.15 9.92
N ASP A 337 -1.33 19.26 8.82
CA ASP A 337 -1.80 20.56 8.31
C ASP A 337 -2.75 21.20 9.34
N SER A 338 -2.94 22.51 9.23
CA SER A 338 -3.97 23.26 9.96
C SER A 338 -5.37 22.63 9.90
N ASP A 339 -5.69 21.85 8.86
CA ASP A 339 -6.96 21.11 8.75
C ASP A 339 -7.09 20.01 9.81
N ARG A 340 -5.98 19.48 10.31
CA ARG A 340 -5.95 18.57 11.47
C ARG A 340 -5.84 19.33 12.80
N LEU A 341 -5.45 20.61 12.80
CA LEU A 341 -5.67 21.49 13.97
C LEU A 341 -7.17 21.80 14.15
N LEU A 342 -8.03 21.54 13.16
CA LEU A 342 -9.48 21.55 13.35
C LEU A 342 -9.94 20.48 14.36
N ILE A 343 -9.16 19.39 14.54
CA ILE A 343 -9.42 18.34 15.53
C ILE A 343 -9.51 18.92 16.96
N SER A 344 -8.76 19.99 17.25
CA SER A 344 -8.79 20.66 18.57
C SER A 344 -9.82 21.80 18.66
N SER A 345 -10.49 22.15 17.57
CA SER A 345 -11.40 23.32 17.51
C SER A 345 -12.85 23.03 17.90
N GLY A 346 -13.17 21.80 18.32
CA GLY A 346 -14.52 21.42 18.75
C GLY A 346 -15.56 21.38 17.62
N GLN A 347 -15.12 21.46 16.36
CA GLN A 347 -16.00 21.31 15.20
C GLN A 347 -16.41 19.86 15.02
N LYS A 348 -17.65 19.65 14.56
CA LYS A 348 -18.17 18.32 14.24
C LYS A 348 -17.37 17.72 13.08
N MET A 349 -16.98 16.46 13.21
CA MET A 349 -16.20 15.73 12.22
C MET A 349 -16.90 14.45 11.81
N TRP A 350 -16.52 13.93 10.64
CA TRP A 350 -16.99 12.67 10.12
C TRP A 350 -15.80 11.79 9.72
N ALA A 351 -15.87 10.51 10.06
CA ALA A 351 -14.83 9.54 9.71
C ALA A 351 -15.38 8.56 8.68
N LYS A 352 -14.63 8.33 7.60
CA LYS A 352 -14.96 7.28 6.65
C LYS A 352 -14.47 5.94 7.20
N MET A 353 -15.41 5.02 7.39
CA MET A 353 -15.15 3.67 7.87
C MET A 353 -15.14 2.67 6.70
N PHE A 354 -14.14 1.79 6.72
CA PHE A 354 -14.15 0.56 5.95
C PHE A 354 -14.06 -0.61 6.92
N SER A 355 -15.19 -1.27 7.18
CA SER A 355 -15.31 -2.23 8.28
C SER A 355 -14.91 -1.55 9.61
N SER A 356 -14.00 -2.14 10.39
CA SER A 356 -13.47 -1.56 11.64
C SER A 356 -12.23 -0.69 11.45
N ARG A 357 -11.98 -0.16 10.25
CA ARG A 357 -10.82 0.68 9.96
C ARG A 357 -11.25 2.07 9.51
N VAL A 358 -10.66 3.09 10.11
CA VAL A 358 -10.78 4.48 9.66
C VAL A 358 -9.90 4.68 8.42
N GLU A 359 -10.47 5.17 7.32
CA GLU A 359 -9.72 5.54 6.12
C GLU A 359 -9.22 6.98 6.19
N HIS A 360 -10.11 7.93 6.47
CA HIS A 360 -9.77 9.35 6.63
C HIS A 360 -10.89 10.11 7.36
N PHE A 361 -10.55 11.29 7.88
CA PHE A 361 -11.47 12.23 8.52
C PHE A 361 -11.80 13.39 7.58
N ILE A 362 -13.00 13.94 7.70
CA ILE A 362 -13.44 15.17 7.01
C ILE A 362 -14.20 16.08 7.98
N SER A 363 -14.21 17.37 7.68
CA SER A 363 -15.00 18.36 8.41
C SER A 363 -16.50 18.28 8.08
N ASP A 364 -17.34 18.86 8.92
CA ASP A 364 -18.79 18.97 8.66
C ASP A 364 -19.11 19.75 7.36
N ASN A 365 -18.31 20.78 7.05
CA ASN A 365 -18.45 21.55 5.80
C ASN A 365 -18.15 20.72 4.55
N GLU A 366 -17.12 19.86 4.61
CA GLU A 366 -16.80 18.96 3.51
C GLU A 366 -17.84 17.85 3.36
N TYR A 367 -18.37 17.34 4.48
CA TYR A 367 -19.42 16.33 4.46
C TYR A 367 -20.73 16.88 3.87
N THR A 368 -21.15 18.08 4.29
CA THR A 368 -22.32 18.77 3.74
C THR A 368 -22.16 19.07 2.25
N ALA A 369 -20.99 19.56 1.83
CA ALA A 369 -20.69 19.75 0.41
C ALA A 369 -20.74 18.44 -0.39
N MET A 370 -20.33 17.31 0.21
CA MET A 370 -20.44 15.99 -0.41
C MET A 370 -21.92 15.54 -0.54
N LEU A 371 -22.75 15.78 0.48
CA LEU A 371 -24.18 15.50 0.42
C LEU A 371 -24.88 16.33 -0.66
N GLU A 372 -24.62 17.64 -0.72
CA GLU A 372 -25.18 18.52 -1.73
C GLU A 372 -24.76 18.12 -3.16
N LYS A 373 -23.50 17.68 -3.32
CA LYS A 373 -23.04 17.14 -4.61
C LYS A 373 -23.80 15.87 -4.96
N HIS A 374 -23.96 14.95 -4.01
CA HIS A 374 -24.69 13.71 -4.24
C HIS A 374 -26.15 13.96 -4.59
N GLU A 375 -26.83 14.87 -3.88
CA GLU A 375 -28.20 15.26 -4.20
C GLU A 375 -28.32 15.87 -5.60
N ARG A 376 -27.35 16.68 -6.02
CA ARG A 376 -27.32 17.21 -7.39
C ARG A 376 -27.15 16.09 -8.41
N ASP A 377 -26.22 15.17 -8.18
CA ASP A 377 -25.99 14.02 -9.07
C ASP A 377 -27.24 13.13 -9.16
N VAL A 378 -27.95 12.92 -8.04
CA VAL A 378 -29.23 12.17 -7.99
C VAL A 378 -30.33 12.91 -8.74
N ARG A 379 -30.48 14.23 -8.56
CA ARG A 379 -31.49 15.01 -9.30
C ARG A 379 -31.21 15.03 -10.80
N GLU A 380 -29.96 15.21 -11.20
CA GLU A 380 -29.54 15.11 -12.60
C GLU A 380 -29.84 13.72 -13.17
N TRP A 381 -29.64 12.67 -12.35
CA TRP A 381 -30.00 11.30 -12.72
C TRP A 381 -31.51 11.09 -12.84
N GLU A 382 -32.32 11.59 -11.91
CA GLU A 382 -33.79 11.49 -11.98
C GLU A 382 -34.34 12.19 -13.22
N LEU A 383 -33.79 13.38 -13.57
CA LEU A 383 -34.14 14.10 -14.79
C LEU A 383 -33.76 13.30 -16.04
N GLN A 384 -32.53 12.76 -16.10
CA GLN A 384 -32.10 11.91 -17.21
C GLN A 384 -32.92 10.61 -17.30
N SER A 385 -33.28 10.00 -16.17
CA SER A 385 -34.09 8.78 -16.13
C SER A 385 -35.50 9.05 -16.65
N ALA A 386 -36.11 10.19 -16.29
CA ALA A 386 -37.40 10.59 -16.84
C ALA A 386 -37.34 10.84 -18.36
N GLU A 387 -36.24 11.41 -18.86
CA GLU A 387 -35.98 11.52 -20.31
C GLU A 387 -35.79 10.15 -20.98
N TRP A 388 -35.21 9.17 -20.27
CA TRP A 388 -35.02 7.81 -20.77
C TRP A 388 -36.32 7.00 -20.80
N ASP A 389 -37.17 7.13 -19.78
CA ASP A 389 -38.49 6.48 -19.73
C ASP A 389 -39.43 7.03 -20.80
N ALA A 390 -39.18 8.24 -21.32
CA ALA A 390 -39.88 8.82 -22.45
C ALA A 390 -39.37 8.33 -23.84
N ALA A 391 -38.30 7.52 -23.91
CA ALA A 391 -37.77 7.01 -25.16
C ALA A 391 -38.63 5.85 -25.72
N GLU A 392 -38.92 5.90 -27.02
CA GLU A 392 -40.04 5.15 -27.64
C GLU A 392 -39.70 3.69 -28.00
N THR A 393 -38.43 3.25 -27.92
CA THR A 393 -38.03 1.89 -28.36
C THR A 393 -37.21 1.10 -27.33
N ASP A 394 -37.52 -0.19 -27.21
CA ASP A 394 -36.88 -1.15 -26.29
C ASP A 394 -35.36 -1.33 -26.52
N GLU A 395 -34.89 -1.13 -27.75
CA GLU A 395 -33.47 -1.24 -28.11
C GLU A 395 -32.67 -0.01 -27.66
N GLU A 396 -33.25 1.19 -27.77
CA GLU A 396 -32.65 2.42 -27.25
C GLU A 396 -32.61 2.41 -25.73
N ARG A 397 -33.63 1.83 -25.08
CA ARG A 397 -33.63 1.61 -23.62
C ARG A 397 -32.49 0.69 -23.19
N LYS A 398 -32.34 -0.49 -23.83
CA LYS A 398 -31.28 -1.47 -23.51
C LYS A 398 -29.86 -0.95 -23.78
N ALA A 399 -29.65 -0.23 -24.88
CA ALA A 399 -28.34 0.34 -25.21
C ALA A 399 -27.91 1.45 -24.24
N ARG A 400 -28.88 2.13 -23.60
CA ARG A 400 -28.65 3.17 -22.59
C ARG A 400 -28.53 2.60 -21.17
N GLU A 401 -29.28 1.55 -20.83
CA GLU A 401 -29.05 0.75 -19.60
C GLU A 401 -27.61 0.19 -19.54
N LEU A 402 -27.01 -0.17 -20.69
CA LEU A 402 -25.62 -0.65 -20.74
C LEU A 402 -24.58 0.45 -20.49
N LYS A 403 -24.94 1.73 -20.66
CA LYS A 403 -24.10 2.91 -20.40
C LYS A 403 -24.14 3.35 -18.93
N TRP A 404 -24.63 2.52 -18.02
CA TRP A 404 -24.71 2.82 -16.59
C TRP A 404 -23.31 3.13 -16.00
N PRO A 405 -22.97 4.40 -15.70
CA PRO A 405 -21.93 4.64 -14.73
C PRO A 405 -22.61 4.38 -13.40
N GLY A 406 -22.33 3.26 -12.74
CA GLY A 406 -22.95 2.94 -11.47
C GLY A 406 -22.78 4.08 -10.47
N ILE A 407 -23.77 4.98 -10.38
CA ILE A 407 -23.96 5.91 -9.28
C ILE A 407 -24.31 5.00 -8.11
N ARG A 408 -23.30 4.38 -7.51
CA ARG A 408 -23.49 3.55 -6.33
C ARG A 408 -23.99 4.51 -5.25
N PRO A 409 -25.19 4.33 -4.67
CA PRO A 409 -25.70 5.18 -3.59
C PRO A 409 -24.91 5.03 -2.27
N ARG A 410 -23.70 4.47 -2.30
CA ARG A 410 -23.00 3.90 -1.14
C ARG A 410 -21.87 4.77 -0.57
N MET A 411 -21.58 5.94 -1.15
CA MET A 411 -20.40 6.70 -0.75
C MET A 411 -20.56 7.45 0.58
N PHE A 412 -21.77 7.86 0.98
CA PHE A 412 -22.00 8.62 2.21
C PHE A 412 -22.34 7.74 3.44
N TYR A 413 -22.95 6.57 3.26
CA TYR A 413 -23.27 5.64 4.37
C TYR A 413 -22.04 5.07 5.08
N SER A 414 -20.85 5.20 4.49
CA SER A 414 -19.60 4.81 5.13
C SER A 414 -19.02 5.91 6.03
N TYR A 415 -19.61 7.10 6.05
CA TYR A 415 -19.20 8.17 6.96
C TYR A 415 -20.01 8.12 8.24
N HIS A 416 -19.29 8.10 9.35
CA HIS A 416 -19.83 8.05 10.69
C HIS A 416 -19.46 9.34 11.42
N PRO A 417 -20.37 9.92 12.22
CA PRO A 417 -20.05 11.10 13.01
C PRO A 417 -19.01 10.76 14.08
N PHE A 418 -18.02 11.64 14.27
CA PHE A 418 -17.08 11.52 15.38
C PHE A 418 -17.74 12.03 16.67
N ASP A 419 -18.59 11.19 17.24
CA ASP A 419 -19.36 11.46 18.46
C ASP A 419 -19.53 10.19 19.28
N PRO A 420 -19.58 10.26 20.63
CA PRO A 420 -19.76 9.08 21.49
C PRO A 420 -21.03 8.28 21.25
N SER A 421 -22.01 8.77 20.48
CA SER A 421 -23.18 7.99 20.08
C SER A 421 -22.92 7.00 18.94
N ASP A 422 -21.80 7.10 18.21
CA ASP A 422 -21.51 6.21 17.09
C ASP A 422 -20.75 4.96 17.53
N LEU A 423 -21.18 3.79 17.06
CA LEU A 423 -20.60 2.47 17.36
C LEU A 423 -19.08 2.35 17.09
N TYR A 424 -18.53 3.19 16.21
CA TYR A 424 -17.12 3.19 15.83
C TYR A 424 -16.32 4.30 16.50
N TYR A 425 -16.90 5.03 17.47
CA TYR A 425 -16.24 6.14 18.16
C TYR A 425 -14.85 5.75 18.72
N ASP A 426 -14.74 4.60 19.39
CA ASP A 426 -13.46 4.13 19.93
C ASP A 426 -12.39 3.89 18.86
N ASP A 427 -12.79 3.36 17.69
CA ASP A 427 -11.85 3.14 16.58
C ASP A 427 -11.35 4.49 16.03
N MET A 428 -12.24 5.48 15.95
CA MET A 428 -11.90 6.84 15.54
C MET A 428 -10.96 7.51 16.55
N VAL A 429 -11.24 7.40 17.85
CA VAL A 429 -10.38 7.91 18.91
C VAL A 429 -9.01 7.24 18.86
N LYS A 430 -8.96 5.91 18.73
CA LYS A 430 -7.71 5.15 18.66
C LYS A 430 -6.86 5.55 17.46
N GLU A 431 -7.47 5.74 16.28
CA GLU A 431 -6.74 6.21 15.10
C GLU A 431 -6.25 7.67 15.28
N MET A 432 -7.06 8.53 15.90
CA MET A 432 -6.67 9.90 16.21
C MET A 432 -5.50 9.94 17.20
N GLU A 433 -5.57 9.18 18.30
CA GLU A 433 -4.50 9.04 19.28
C GLU A 433 -3.22 8.52 18.64
N LYS A 434 -3.32 7.52 17.77
CA LYS A 434 -2.18 6.99 17.02
C LYS A 434 -1.52 8.07 16.16
N GLN A 435 -2.31 8.86 15.44
CA GLN A 435 -1.78 9.98 14.65
C GLN A 435 -1.12 11.02 15.56
N ILE A 436 -1.73 11.40 16.68
CA ILE A 436 -1.11 12.32 17.66
C ILE A 436 0.19 11.75 18.20
N GLU A 437 0.24 10.45 18.53
CA GLU A 437 1.42 9.76 19.02
C GLU A 437 2.56 9.80 17.99
N GLU A 438 2.27 9.57 16.71
CA GLU A 438 3.23 9.65 15.62
C GLU A 438 3.89 11.04 15.51
N HIS A 439 3.10 12.12 15.64
CA HIS A 439 3.65 13.49 15.64
C HIS A 439 4.40 13.82 16.94
N ASN A 440 3.90 13.37 18.09
CA ASN A 440 4.58 13.55 19.37
C ASN A 440 5.96 12.88 19.39
N ARG A 441 6.13 11.75 18.70
CA ARG A 441 7.44 11.11 18.52
C ARG A 441 8.44 12.02 17.81
N VAL A 442 8.02 12.81 16.82
CA VAL A 442 8.89 13.81 16.15
C VAL A 442 9.35 14.88 17.14
N VAL A 443 8.43 15.38 17.98
CA VAL A 443 8.75 16.33 19.05
C VAL A 443 9.74 15.72 20.05
N MET A 444 9.57 14.44 20.41
CA MET A 444 10.49 13.75 21.32
C MET A 444 11.90 13.63 20.75
N VAL A 445 12.04 13.29 19.46
CA VAL A 445 13.34 13.26 18.77
C VAL A 445 13.98 14.64 18.78
N LEU A 446 13.25 15.68 18.38
CA LEU A 446 13.77 17.05 18.33
C LEU A 446 14.17 17.58 19.71
N GLN A 447 13.35 17.34 20.74
CA GLN A 447 13.69 17.71 22.12
C GLN A 447 14.93 16.97 22.58
N GLY A 448 14.99 15.68 22.28
CA GLY A 448 16.14 14.86 22.59
C GLY A 448 17.43 15.44 21.99
N ILE A 449 17.42 15.79 20.70
CA ILE A 449 18.56 16.40 20.02
C ILE A 449 18.94 17.73 20.66
N LEU A 450 17.97 18.59 21.02
CA LEU A 450 18.22 19.85 21.72
C LEU A 450 18.88 19.63 23.09
N ASP A 451 18.48 18.61 23.86
CA ASP A 451 18.96 18.45 25.23
C ASP A 451 20.32 17.75 25.34
N ARG A 452 20.66 16.86 24.40
CA ARG A 452 21.86 16.00 24.50
C ARG A 452 22.92 16.24 23.42
N SER A 453 22.55 16.83 22.28
CA SER A 453 23.39 16.84 21.08
C SER A 453 23.94 18.23 20.77
N GLU A 454 25.14 18.28 20.21
CA GLU A 454 25.76 19.52 19.76
C GLU A 454 25.14 20.09 18.48
N VAL A 455 24.25 19.33 17.81
CA VAL A 455 23.67 19.66 16.50
C VAL A 455 23.04 21.06 16.44
N PHE A 456 22.34 21.48 17.51
CA PHE A 456 21.70 22.81 17.57
C PHE A 456 22.50 23.84 18.37
N HIS A 457 23.65 23.48 18.95
CA HIS A 457 24.40 24.41 19.79
C HIS A 457 24.95 25.58 18.96
N PRO A 458 24.89 26.83 19.48
CA PRO A 458 24.28 27.23 20.74
C PRO A 458 22.78 27.51 20.60
N HIS A 459 21.96 27.10 21.57
CA HIS A 459 20.54 27.47 21.66
C HIS A 459 20.08 27.69 23.11
N PRO A 460 19.01 28.46 23.36
CA PRO A 460 18.34 28.52 24.65
C PRO A 460 17.79 27.14 25.07
N PRO A 461 17.63 26.86 26.37
CA PRO A 461 17.07 25.61 26.86
C PRO A 461 15.55 25.54 26.61
N TRP A 462 15.16 25.38 25.35
CA TRP A 462 13.77 25.27 24.93
C TRP A 462 13.17 23.95 25.38
N LYS A 463 11.99 24.04 25.98
CA LYS A 463 11.15 22.89 26.33
C LYS A 463 10.04 22.79 25.30
N ILE A 464 10.33 22.19 24.15
CA ILE A 464 9.40 22.14 23.01
C ILE A 464 8.20 21.21 23.25
N TRP A 465 8.14 20.52 24.38
CA TRP A 465 6.93 19.80 24.83
C TRP A 465 5.88 20.71 25.49
N THR A 466 6.20 21.96 25.83
CA THR A 466 5.23 22.96 26.29
C THR A 466 4.81 23.85 25.13
N ASP A 467 3.58 24.35 25.12
CA ASP A 467 3.10 25.21 24.02
C ASP A 467 3.95 26.50 23.90
N ASP A 468 4.26 27.15 25.02
CA ASP A 468 5.12 28.34 25.04
C ASP A 468 6.54 28.05 24.53
N GLY A 469 7.12 26.92 24.95
CA GLY A 469 8.45 26.51 24.53
C GLY A 469 8.49 26.09 23.06
N PHE A 470 7.45 25.43 22.57
CA PHE A 470 7.29 25.09 21.16
C PHE A 470 7.17 26.35 20.30
N ARG A 471 6.33 27.32 20.68
CA ARG A 471 6.15 28.59 19.96
C ARG A 471 7.39 29.48 19.98
N ALA A 472 8.21 29.39 21.02
CA ALA A 472 9.45 30.13 21.15
C ALA A 472 10.61 29.48 20.37
N GLY A 473 10.73 28.16 20.43
CA GLY A 473 11.86 27.41 19.87
C GLY A 473 11.65 26.87 18.47
N VAL A 474 10.40 26.64 18.03
CA VAL A 474 10.08 25.99 16.75
C VAL A 474 9.16 26.85 15.91
N ARG A 475 9.46 26.94 14.61
CA ARG A 475 8.63 27.56 13.59
C ARG A 475 8.31 26.53 12.50
N LEU A 476 7.04 26.19 12.34
CA LEU A 476 6.60 25.33 11.25
C LEU A 476 6.55 26.14 9.96
N ILE A 477 7.18 25.63 8.90
CA ILE A 477 7.13 26.21 7.56
C ILE A 477 6.23 25.31 6.71
N PHE A 478 5.07 25.84 6.32
CA PHE A 478 4.11 25.12 5.49
C PHE A 478 4.48 25.27 4.01
N ASP A 479 4.19 24.25 3.21
CA ASP A 479 4.46 24.31 1.77
C ASP A 479 3.71 25.45 1.08
N GLN A 480 2.49 25.79 1.55
CA GLN A 480 1.70 26.90 1.02
C GLN A 480 2.45 28.24 1.12
N ASP A 481 3.28 28.41 2.15
CA ASP A 481 4.11 29.60 2.35
C ASP A 481 5.27 29.69 1.34
N ARG A 482 5.65 28.55 0.73
CA ARG A 482 6.68 28.45 -0.34
C ARG A 482 6.08 28.23 -1.73
N ALA A 483 4.80 27.91 -1.85
CA ALA A 483 4.14 27.44 -3.08
C ALA A 483 3.59 28.55 -3.98
N LEU A 484 3.69 29.82 -3.58
CA LEU A 484 3.39 30.94 -4.47
C LEU A 484 4.54 31.16 -5.47
N VAL A 485 4.77 30.15 -6.32
CA VAL A 485 5.62 30.28 -7.50
C VAL A 485 4.80 31.01 -8.55
N ALA A 486 5.23 32.21 -8.94
CA ALA A 486 4.55 32.99 -9.95
C ALA A 486 4.63 32.28 -11.32
N GLY A 487 3.47 32.04 -11.95
CA GLY A 487 3.37 31.51 -13.31
C GLY A 487 2.83 30.07 -13.41
N GLU A 488 2.54 29.66 -14.65
CA GLU A 488 2.11 28.30 -14.98
C GLU A 488 3.21 27.28 -14.68
N LYS A 489 2.81 26.05 -14.33
CA LYS A 489 3.76 24.95 -14.12
C LYS A 489 4.54 24.70 -15.42
N PRO A 490 5.88 24.66 -15.39
CA PRO A 490 6.67 24.26 -16.55
C PRO A 490 6.27 22.85 -17.00
N ASP A 491 5.84 22.72 -18.25
CA ASP A 491 5.46 21.45 -18.87
C ASP A 491 6.59 20.93 -19.76
N PHE A 492 7.21 19.82 -19.33
CA PHE A 492 8.29 19.17 -20.08
C PHE A 492 7.83 18.67 -21.45
N GLU A 493 6.60 18.18 -21.57
CA GLU A 493 6.06 17.66 -22.83
C GLU A 493 5.85 18.78 -23.84
N ALA A 494 5.33 19.91 -23.40
CA ALA A 494 5.22 21.12 -24.22
C ALA A 494 6.60 21.62 -24.67
N TYR A 495 7.58 21.61 -23.76
CA TYR A 495 8.96 21.99 -24.07
C TYR A 495 9.63 21.07 -25.09
N ARG A 496 9.50 19.75 -24.91
CA ARG A 496 9.97 18.73 -25.84
C ARG A 496 9.36 18.93 -27.22
N LYS A 497 8.04 19.16 -27.30
CA LYS A 497 7.35 19.46 -28.57
C LYS A 497 7.88 20.73 -29.24
N ARG A 498 8.18 21.78 -28.47
CA ARG A 498 8.77 23.03 -28.97
C ARG A 498 10.15 22.79 -29.59
N LEU A 499 11.03 22.04 -28.92
CA LEU A 499 12.35 21.68 -29.46
C LEU A 499 12.24 20.77 -30.69
N ASN A 500 11.31 19.82 -30.67
CA ASN A 500 11.11 18.88 -31.78
C ASN A 500 10.44 19.53 -33.00
N ALA A 501 9.92 20.76 -32.89
CA ALA A 501 9.40 21.51 -34.03
C ALA A 501 10.49 21.85 -35.07
N SER A 502 11.75 21.99 -34.64
CA SER A 502 12.91 22.26 -35.49
C SER A 502 13.66 21.00 -35.94
N LEU A 503 13.11 19.82 -35.65
CA LEU A 503 13.77 18.55 -35.93
C LEU A 503 13.88 18.30 -37.45
N LYS A 504 15.10 17.96 -37.89
CA LYS A 504 15.44 17.74 -39.29
C LYS A 504 16.45 16.59 -39.44
N VAL A 505 16.68 16.17 -40.68
CA VAL A 505 17.79 15.25 -40.98
C VAL A 505 19.11 15.91 -40.56
N GLY A 506 19.95 15.16 -39.84
CA GLY A 506 21.18 15.67 -39.24
C GLY A 506 21.03 16.26 -37.83
N SER A 507 19.80 16.39 -37.30
CA SER A 507 19.61 16.74 -35.88
C SER A 507 20.15 15.63 -34.99
N ILE A 508 20.77 16.01 -33.88
CA ILE A 508 21.19 15.09 -32.82
C ILE A 508 20.07 14.99 -31.79
N THR A 509 19.75 13.77 -31.41
CA THR A 509 18.67 13.47 -30.46
C THR A 509 19.14 12.51 -29.36
N VAL A 510 18.41 12.54 -28.24
CA VAL A 510 18.49 11.57 -27.15
C VAL A 510 17.11 10.91 -26.95
N GLY A 511 17.09 9.66 -26.49
CA GLY A 511 15.88 8.86 -26.22
C GLY A 511 15.72 7.62 -27.10
N GLN A 512 16.35 7.61 -28.28
CA GLN A 512 16.26 6.49 -29.24
C GLN A 512 16.78 5.16 -28.69
N GLU A 513 17.77 5.19 -27.81
CA GLU A 513 18.33 4.01 -27.16
C GLU A 513 17.30 3.30 -26.28
N LEU A 514 16.56 4.05 -25.46
CA LEU A 514 15.50 3.52 -24.61
C LEU A 514 14.37 2.90 -25.43
N VAL A 515 13.94 3.57 -26.51
CA VAL A 515 12.93 3.05 -27.43
C VAL A 515 13.42 1.74 -28.08
N TRP A 516 14.68 1.68 -28.47
CA TRP A 516 15.28 0.47 -29.02
C TRP A 516 15.30 -0.67 -27.99
N MET A 517 15.76 -0.41 -26.76
CA MET A 517 15.80 -1.41 -25.69
C MET A 517 14.42 -1.96 -25.33
N LYS A 518 13.38 -1.11 -25.29
CA LYS A 518 11.98 -1.54 -25.08
C LYS A 518 11.51 -2.46 -26.20
N LYS A 519 11.77 -2.10 -27.46
CA LYS A 519 11.42 -2.94 -28.63
C LYS A 519 12.16 -4.27 -28.65
N GLU A 520 13.41 -4.32 -28.19
CA GLU A 520 14.13 -5.58 -28.05
C GLU A 520 13.63 -6.41 -26.86
N ALA A 521 13.15 -5.77 -25.79
CA ALA A 521 12.52 -6.44 -24.64
C ALA A 521 11.22 -7.12 -25.05
N GLU A 522 10.36 -6.44 -25.80
CA GLU A 522 9.13 -6.99 -26.37
C GLU A 522 9.43 -8.26 -27.19
N LYS A 523 10.40 -8.19 -28.11
CA LYS A 523 10.81 -9.36 -28.92
C LYS A 523 11.34 -10.51 -28.07
N GLU A 524 12.13 -10.21 -27.04
CA GLU A 524 12.68 -11.24 -26.15
C GLU A 524 11.60 -11.86 -25.26
N ASN A 525 10.64 -11.07 -24.78
CA ASN A 525 9.48 -11.55 -24.03
C ASN A 525 8.59 -12.43 -24.93
N GLU A 526 8.34 -12.03 -26.17
CA GLU A 526 7.62 -12.85 -27.17
C GLU A 526 8.37 -14.16 -27.47
N ARG A 527 9.70 -14.12 -27.62
CA ARG A 527 10.52 -15.32 -27.81
C ARG A 527 10.40 -16.27 -26.63
N ARG A 528 10.46 -15.76 -25.39
CA ARG A 528 10.30 -16.53 -24.15
C ARG A 528 8.88 -17.11 -24.00
N ALA A 529 7.86 -16.34 -24.37
CA ALA A 529 6.46 -16.78 -24.35
C ALA A 529 6.20 -17.95 -25.31
N ASN A 530 6.88 -17.92 -26.46
CA ASN A 530 6.80 -18.96 -27.48
C ASN A 530 7.69 -20.18 -27.19
N ASP A 531 8.57 -20.11 -26.19
CA ASP A 531 9.38 -21.26 -25.77
C ASP A 531 8.55 -22.19 -24.86
N TRP A 532 8.11 -23.32 -25.42
CA TRP A 532 7.31 -24.31 -24.71
C TRP A 532 8.02 -24.90 -23.47
N ARG A 533 9.36 -24.81 -23.39
CA ARG A 533 10.16 -25.31 -22.27
C ARG A 533 10.18 -24.37 -21.06
N SER A 534 9.74 -23.12 -21.23
CA SER A 534 9.84 -22.07 -20.21
C SER A 534 8.50 -21.39 -19.90
N ARG A 535 7.38 -22.02 -20.33
CA ARG A 535 6.03 -21.51 -20.04
C ARG A 535 5.75 -21.52 -18.54
N GLY A 536 5.77 -20.32 -17.94
CA GLY A 536 5.15 -20.07 -16.64
C GLY A 536 6.01 -19.32 -15.62
N ASP A 537 7.32 -19.16 -15.83
CA ASP A 537 8.24 -18.79 -14.73
C ASP A 537 9.25 -17.67 -15.06
N TYR A 538 9.00 -16.84 -16.09
CA TYR A 538 9.85 -15.70 -16.40
C TYR A 538 9.14 -14.36 -16.18
N ARG A 539 9.86 -13.41 -15.56
CA ARG A 539 9.41 -12.01 -15.44
C ARG A 539 9.58 -11.33 -16.80
N GLU A 540 8.56 -10.60 -17.24
CA GLU A 540 8.62 -9.76 -18.43
C GLU A 540 9.69 -8.68 -18.24
N LEU A 541 10.58 -8.56 -19.23
CA LEU A 541 11.60 -7.51 -19.25
C LEU A 541 10.98 -6.20 -19.77
N GLU A 542 11.21 -5.09 -19.08
CA GLU A 542 10.79 -3.76 -19.57
C GLU A 542 11.77 -3.18 -20.59
N THR A 543 13.07 -3.47 -20.43
CA THR A 543 14.14 -3.07 -21.34
C THR A 543 15.12 -4.21 -21.51
N TYR A 544 15.64 -4.40 -22.73
CA TYR A 544 16.61 -5.44 -23.02
C TYR A 544 17.65 -4.94 -24.01
N ARG A 545 18.93 -5.10 -23.68
CA ARG A 545 20.05 -4.84 -24.59
C ARG A 545 20.65 -6.17 -25.05
N PRO A 546 20.47 -6.59 -26.32
CA PRO A 546 21.04 -7.82 -26.83
C PRO A 546 22.57 -7.81 -26.78
N TYR A 547 23.16 -8.93 -26.34
CA TYR A 547 24.62 -9.09 -26.32
C TYR A 547 25.22 -8.89 -27.72
N GLY A 548 26.31 -8.12 -27.82
CA GLY A 548 27.00 -7.83 -29.09
C GLY A 548 26.28 -6.89 -30.05
N ASN A 549 25.17 -6.29 -29.65
CA ASN A 549 24.51 -5.21 -30.38
C ASN A 549 24.71 -3.88 -29.63
N PRO A 550 25.49 -2.92 -30.18
CA PRO A 550 25.78 -1.67 -29.48
C PRO A 550 24.56 -0.72 -29.40
N GLY A 551 23.52 -0.96 -30.21
CA GLY A 551 22.36 -0.07 -30.30
C GLY A 551 22.63 1.22 -31.10
N PRO A 552 21.63 2.09 -31.25
CA PRO A 552 21.78 3.41 -31.87
C PRO A 552 22.67 4.37 -31.07
N GLY A 553 22.94 4.08 -29.79
CA GLY A 553 23.70 4.94 -28.88
C GLY A 553 22.82 5.94 -28.14
N GLU A 554 23.30 6.45 -26.99
CA GLU A 554 22.55 7.40 -26.15
C GLU A 554 22.25 8.72 -26.87
N LEU A 555 23.21 9.22 -27.65
CA LEU A 555 23.05 10.33 -28.59
C LEU A 555 23.13 9.79 -30.01
N ALA A 556 22.25 10.20 -30.91
CA ALA A 556 22.29 9.73 -32.29
C ALA A 556 21.86 10.82 -33.28
N GLU A 557 22.44 10.79 -34.47
CA GLU A 557 22.06 11.66 -35.56
C GLU A 557 20.85 11.09 -36.30
N VAL A 558 19.85 11.94 -36.58
CA VAL A 558 18.67 11.56 -37.36
C VAL A 558 19.05 11.38 -38.83
N VAL A 559 19.08 10.11 -39.29
CA VAL A 559 19.42 9.76 -40.68
C VAL A 559 18.25 10.04 -41.63
N ARG A 560 17.02 9.79 -41.17
CA ARG A 560 15.80 10.06 -41.95
C ARG A 560 14.70 10.59 -41.04
N PHE A 561 14.03 11.66 -41.48
CA PHE A 561 12.88 12.23 -40.79
C PHE A 561 11.63 12.23 -41.69
N MET A 562 10.55 11.60 -41.23
CA MET A 562 9.26 11.54 -41.91
C MET A 562 8.31 12.60 -41.34
N LYS A 563 8.35 13.82 -41.91
CA LYS A 563 7.65 15.00 -41.37
C LYS A 563 6.13 14.83 -41.16
N ARG A 564 5.44 14.12 -42.06
CA ARG A 564 3.97 13.94 -41.98
C ARG A 564 3.51 13.09 -40.80
N VAL A 565 4.28 12.05 -40.47
CA VAL A 565 3.98 11.09 -39.39
C VAL A 565 4.86 11.31 -38.16
N ARG A 566 5.72 12.33 -38.18
CA ARG A 566 6.68 12.69 -37.10
C ARG A 566 7.52 11.50 -36.63
N ARG A 567 8.16 10.77 -37.55
CA ARG A 567 9.03 9.61 -37.24
C ARG A 567 10.49 9.83 -37.64
N CYS A 568 11.40 9.43 -36.77
CA CYS A 568 12.85 9.50 -36.96
C CYS A 568 13.41 8.08 -37.16
N THR A 569 14.35 7.92 -38.09
CA THR A 569 15.06 6.66 -38.30
C THR A 569 16.53 6.82 -37.98
N PHE A 570 17.06 5.88 -37.22
CA PHE A 570 18.46 5.80 -36.83
C PHE A 570 19.05 4.49 -37.36
N HIS A 571 20.28 4.57 -37.87
CA HIS A 571 21.01 3.43 -38.43
C HIS A 571 22.29 3.19 -37.64
N TRP A 572 22.66 1.92 -37.44
CA TRP A 572 23.95 1.54 -36.87
C TRP A 572 24.36 0.16 -37.39
N HIS A 573 25.61 -0.21 -37.17
CA HIS A 573 26.13 -1.53 -37.53
C HIS A 573 26.35 -2.38 -36.27
N ARG A 574 26.05 -3.68 -36.38
CA ARG A 574 26.41 -4.67 -35.36
C ARG A 574 27.24 -5.79 -35.97
N LYS A 575 28.12 -6.40 -35.18
CA LYS A 575 28.88 -7.58 -35.62
C LYS A 575 27.96 -8.79 -35.70
N ARG A 576 28.13 -9.60 -36.74
CA ARG A 576 27.48 -10.90 -36.88
C ARG A 576 28.08 -11.87 -35.85
N GLN A 577 27.24 -12.59 -35.12
CA GLN A 577 27.67 -13.55 -34.07
C GLN A 577 27.82 -14.99 -34.56
N THR A 578 27.39 -15.29 -35.79
CA THR A 578 27.56 -16.61 -36.39
C THR A 578 29.01 -16.80 -36.84
N TYR A 579 29.79 -17.56 -36.08
CA TYR A 579 31.13 -17.99 -36.48
C TYR A 579 31.05 -18.95 -37.68
N GLY A 580 31.84 -18.71 -38.73
CA GLY A 580 32.07 -19.69 -39.82
C GLY A 580 31.39 -19.45 -41.17
N LEU A 581 30.61 -18.39 -41.37
CA LEU A 581 30.00 -18.11 -42.70
C LEU A 581 31.02 -17.64 -43.75
N GLN A 582 32.12 -16.99 -43.34
CA GLN A 582 33.23 -16.63 -44.24
C GLN A 582 33.95 -17.84 -44.86
N TYR A 583 33.76 -19.04 -44.30
CA TYR A 583 34.31 -20.27 -44.86
C TYR A 583 33.57 -20.71 -46.13
N TRP A 584 32.30 -20.32 -46.28
CA TRP A 584 31.41 -20.77 -47.36
C TRP A 584 31.05 -19.65 -48.35
N ASP A 585 31.12 -18.38 -47.93
CA ASP A 585 30.94 -17.23 -48.81
C ASP A 585 31.88 -16.08 -48.38
N LYS A 586 32.87 -15.79 -49.23
CA LYS A 586 33.89 -14.77 -48.99
C LYS A 586 33.36 -13.33 -49.18
N ASN A 587 32.15 -13.16 -49.71
CA ASN A 587 31.55 -11.85 -49.99
C ASN A 587 30.60 -11.37 -48.88
N VAL A 588 30.46 -12.12 -47.78
CA VAL A 588 29.55 -11.74 -46.68
C VAL A 588 30.26 -10.84 -45.69
N SER A 589 29.83 -9.57 -45.61
CA SER A 589 30.31 -8.63 -44.60
C SER A 589 30.03 -9.12 -43.17
N ASN A 590 31.00 -8.94 -42.29
CA ASN A 590 30.89 -9.21 -40.86
C ASN A 590 29.94 -8.24 -40.13
N TRP A 591 29.49 -7.19 -40.80
CA TRP A 591 28.63 -6.15 -40.24
C TRP A 591 27.21 -6.25 -40.76
N ILE A 592 26.24 -6.16 -39.84
CA ILE A 592 24.81 -6.14 -40.17
C ILE A 592 24.32 -4.71 -39.96
N HIS A 593 23.84 -4.10 -41.04
CA HIS A 593 23.15 -2.82 -40.99
C HIS A 593 21.81 -2.98 -40.27
N THR A 594 21.64 -2.25 -39.17
CA THR A 594 20.46 -2.29 -38.30
C THR A 594 19.81 -0.91 -38.26
N LYS A 595 18.49 -0.86 -38.01
CA LYS A 595 17.74 0.39 -37.89
C LYS A 595 16.69 0.32 -36.80
N VAL A 596 16.38 1.47 -36.21
CA VAL A 596 15.21 1.68 -35.35
C VAL A 596 14.45 2.90 -35.85
N VAL A 597 13.11 2.81 -35.78
CA VAL A 597 12.22 3.94 -36.05
C VAL A 597 11.59 4.33 -34.73
N CYS A 598 11.70 5.60 -34.37
CA CYS A 598 11.15 6.18 -33.14
C CYS A 598 10.18 7.30 -33.51
N ASP A 599 9.11 7.46 -32.74
CA ASP A 599 8.24 8.63 -32.87
C ASP A 599 8.98 9.85 -32.32
N ALA A 600 8.78 11.02 -32.93
CA ALA A 600 9.49 12.24 -32.54
C ALA A 600 9.13 12.68 -31.12
N ASP A 601 7.96 12.27 -30.63
CA ASP A 601 7.56 12.58 -29.27
C ASP A 601 8.42 11.78 -28.27
N ASP A 602 8.91 10.58 -28.56
CA ASP A 602 9.82 9.84 -27.66
C ASP A 602 11.27 10.37 -27.61
N LEU A 603 11.56 11.44 -28.37
CA LEU A 603 12.91 11.95 -28.56
C LEU A 603 13.02 13.38 -28.05
N LEU A 604 14.23 13.77 -27.64
CA LEU A 604 14.56 15.18 -27.36
C LEU A 604 15.58 15.67 -28.40
N ASN A 605 15.25 16.76 -29.10
CA ASN A 605 16.15 17.42 -30.04
C ASN A 605 17.27 18.20 -29.31
N VAL A 606 18.41 17.54 -29.14
CA VAL A 606 19.60 18.08 -28.47
C VAL A 606 20.21 19.23 -29.28
N SER A 607 20.13 19.19 -30.61
CA SER A 607 20.64 20.28 -31.46
C SER A 607 19.89 21.61 -31.29
N ALA A 608 18.66 21.59 -30.78
CA ALA A 608 17.87 22.79 -30.52
C ALA A 608 17.85 23.20 -29.04
N TYR A 609 18.45 22.39 -28.17
CA TYR A 609 18.54 22.61 -26.73
C TYR A 609 19.56 23.70 -26.40
N THR A 610 19.25 24.60 -25.47
CA THR A 610 20.19 25.62 -24.98
C THR A 610 20.76 25.21 -23.62
N PRO A 611 22.09 25.24 -23.41
CA PRO A 611 22.68 24.97 -22.11
C PRO A 611 22.08 25.84 -21.00
N GLY A 612 21.65 25.22 -19.91
CA GLY A 612 20.92 25.82 -18.80
C GLY A 612 19.40 25.66 -18.85
N ASP A 613 18.81 25.20 -19.96
CA ASP A 613 17.35 25.07 -20.09
C ASP A 613 16.73 24.08 -19.08
N PHE A 614 17.50 23.12 -18.56
CA PHE A 614 17.01 22.23 -17.50
C PHE A 614 16.64 22.96 -16.19
N ARG A 615 17.25 24.13 -15.92
CA ARG A 615 17.01 24.90 -14.69
C ARG A 615 15.56 25.36 -14.57
N GLN A 616 14.88 25.63 -15.69
CA GLN A 616 13.47 26.01 -15.67
C GLN A 616 12.56 24.92 -15.06
N PHE A 617 12.99 23.65 -15.12
CA PHE A 617 12.29 22.53 -14.48
C PHE A 617 12.92 22.14 -13.15
N PHE A 618 14.22 22.35 -12.97
CA PHE A 618 14.92 21.98 -11.75
C PHE A 618 14.64 22.95 -10.58
N ASP A 619 14.41 24.22 -10.88
CA ASP A 619 14.18 25.25 -9.87
C ASP A 619 12.72 25.26 -9.40
N ASP A 620 11.79 24.77 -10.22
CA ASP A 620 10.36 24.71 -9.86
C ASP A 620 10.08 23.47 -8.97
N PRO A 621 9.56 23.66 -7.74
CA PRO A 621 9.23 22.56 -6.85
C PRO A 621 8.13 21.62 -7.38
N ARG A 622 7.28 22.08 -8.30
CA ARG A 622 6.14 21.31 -8.84
C ARG A 622 6.55 20.22 -9.83
N THR A 623 7.76 20.29 -10.38
CA THR A 623 8.29 19.36 -11.39
C THR A 623 9.19 18.27 -10.79
N ARG A 624 9.53 18.36 -9.49
CA ARG A 624 10.42 17.41 -8.77
C ARG A 624 10.03 15.94 -8.90
N ALA A 625 8.73 15.66 -8.81
CA ALA A 625 8.21 14.29 -8.95
C ALA A 625 8.44 13.68 -10.35
N GLU A 626 8.68 14.52 -11.35
CA GLU A 626 8.83 14.13 -12.77
C GLU A 626 10.31 14.09 -13.19
N TYR A 627 11.26 14.41 -12.31
CA TYR A 627 12.69 14.52 -12.67
C TYR A 627 13.22 13.22 -13.27
N LEU A 628 12.82 12.06 -12.74
CA LEU A 628 13.27 10.77 -13.28
C LEU A 628 12.84 10.54 -14.74
N GLU A 629 11.78 11.20 -15.21
CA GLU A 629 11.25 11.03 -16.56
C GLU A 629 12.02 11.90 -17.57
N TRP A 630 12.38 13.13 -17.21
CA TRP A 630 13.01 14.08 -18.14
C TRP A 630 14.48 14.37 -17.88
N ALA A 631 14.97 14.25 -16.64
CA ALA A 631 16.37 14.57 -16.29
C ALA A 631 17.37 13.76 -17.12
N PRO A 632 17.14 12.46 -17.43
CA PRO A 632 18.01 11.74 -18.34
C PRO A 632 18.19 12.37 -19.72
N LEU A 633 17.13 12.97 -20.25
CA LEU A 633 17.16 13.56 -21.58
C LEU A 633 17.85 14.93 -21.54
N LEU A 634 17.50 15.78 -20.57
CA LEU A 634 18.05 17.13 -20.47
C LEU A 634 19.52 17.13 -20.05
N LEU A 635 19.93 16.30 -19.11
CA LEU A 635 21.32 16.25 -18.64
C LEU A 635 22.24 15.62 -19.68
N MET A 636 21.76 14.67 -20.49
CA MET A 636 22.50 14.19 -21.66
C MET A 636 22.68 15.28 -22.72
N ALA A 637 21.69 16.17 -22.87
CA ALA A 637 21.83 17.33 -23.75
C ALA A 637 22.90 18.30 -23.23
N GLU A 638 22.96 18.55 -21.92
CA GLU A 638 24.04 19.31 -21.28
C GLU A 638 25.42 18.67 -21.50
N GLU A 639 25.56 17.36 -21.24
CA GLU A 639 26.82 16.64 -21.43
C GLU A 639 27.30 16.73 -22.89
N TYR A 640 26.40 16.73 -23.86
CA TYR A 640 26.72 16.92 -25.27
C TYR A 640 27.26 18.33 -25.56
N HIS A 641 26.57 19.38 -25.11
CA HIS A 641 27.01 20.77 -25.32
C HIS A 641 28.27 21.13 -24.53
N ALA A 642 28.51 20.47 -23.39
CA ALA A 642 29.75 20.56 -22.62
C ALA A 642 30.92 19.81 -23.28
N GLY A 643 30.67 19.00 -24.32
CA GLY A 643 31.68 18.20 -25.01
C GLY A 643 32.10 16.90 -24.31
N ASN A 644 31.37 16.51 -23.26
CA ASN A 644 31.65 15.31 -22.46
C ASN A 644 31.02 14.03 -23.06
N ALA A 645 29.98 14.18 -23.89
CA ALA A 645 29.27 13.06 -24.51
C ALA A 645 29.51 12.99 -26.03
N THR A 646 29.77 11.78 -26.54
CA THR A 646 29.94 11.52 -27.96
C THR A 646 28.62 11.06 -28.61
N VAL A 647 28.42 11.44 -29.87
CA VAL A 647 27.34 10.87 -30.69
C VAL A 647 27.65 9.39 -30.94
N GLY A 648 26.61 8.56 -30.93
CA GLY A 648 26.63 7.10 -30.96
C GLY A 648 27.49 6.48 -32.06
N PRO A 649 27.69 5.15 -32.01
CA PRO A 649 28.79 4.48 -32.66
C PRO A 649 28.86 4.83 -34.15
N ASP A 650 30.07 5.25 -34.55
CA ASP A 650 30.42 5.72 -35.88
C ASP A 650 29.76 4.87 -36.96
N ARG A 651 29.29 5.55 -38.03
CA ARG A 651 28.83 4.85 -39.23
C ARG A 651 29.98 3.94 -39.62
N GLY A 652 29.73 2.63 -39.76
CA GLY A 652 30.78 1.62 -39.97
C GLY A 652 31.78 2.02 -41.06
N PRO A 653 32.95 1.34 -41.12
CA PRO A 653 34.10 1.79 -41.92
C PRO A 653 33.67 2.33 -43.29
N ARG A 654 34.10 3.56 -43.60
CA ARG A 654 33.80 4.21 -44.88
C ARG A 654 34.29 3.28 -45.99
N GLU A 655 33.49 3.13 -47.06
CA GLU A 655 33.88 2.35 -48.24
C GLU A 655 35.30 2.76 -48.67
N GLY A 656 36.27 1.88 -48.41
CA GLY A 656 37.70 2.16 -48.59
C GLY A 656 38.63 1.55 -47.53
N ASP A 657 38.14 1.22 -46.33
CA ASP A 657 38.92 0.53 -45.30
C ASP A 657 38.67 -1.00 -45.33
N GLU A 658 39.18 -1.67 -46.37
CA GLU A 658 39.50 -3.11 -46.37
C GLU A 658 40.96 -3.35 -46.73
#